data_AF-A0A8T0SMW2-F1
#
_entry.id   AF-A0A8T0SMW2-F1
#
_cell.length_a   1.000
_cell.length_b   1.000
_cell.length_c   1.000
_cell.angle_alpha   90.00
_cell.angle_beta   90.00
_cell.angle_gamma   90.00
#
_symmetry.space_group_name_H-M   'P 1'
#
loop_
_entity.id
_entity.type
_entity.pdbx_description
1 polymer ?
#
loop_
_entity_poly.entity_id
_entity_poly.type
_entity_poly.pdbx_seq_one_letter_code
_entity_poly.pdbx_strand_id
1 'polypeptide(L)'
;MGVHTGDSITVAPAQTLTDKEYQRLRDYSVAIIREIGVECGGSNVQFAVNPADGEVMVIEMNPRVSRSSALASKATGFPIAKMAAKLSVGYTLDQIPNDITKKTPASFEPSIDYVVTKIPRFAFEKFPGSEPILTTQMKSVGEAMALGRTFQESFQKAVRSLETGFAGWGCGPIKELDWDWEKIKYSLRVPNPVRIHAIYAAFKKGMRVEDIHEISFIDKWFLTELKELVDVEQFLVSRSLDQLSKDDLYQVKRRGFSDKQIAFATSSSESDVRSRRLALGVTPTYKRVDTCAAEFEANTLYMYSSYEYECESAPTNRKKVLILGGGPNRIGQGIEFDYCCCHASFALREAGFETIMMNSNPETVSTDYDTSDRLYFEPLTVEDVSNVLDLERPDGIIVQFGGQTPLKLALPIQRYIEENKMVSASGTGNVKIWGTSPDSIDAAEDRKRFNAILEELGIEQPKGGIARSESDALAIASEIGYPVVVRPSYVLGGRAMEIVYNDKKLIKYLATAVQVDPGQPVLVDKYLIDAVEIDVDALADSAGNVVIGGIMEHIEQAGIHSGDSACSLPTRTVSGQGLEVIRSWTTKLAKCLNVCGLMNCQYAISTFGEVFLLEANPRASRTFPFVSKAIGHPLAKYASLVMSGVTLAELGFTQEVVPKHISVKEAVLPFEKFQGCDILLGPEMRSTGEVMGIDYEFSGAFAKAQISAGQKLTSSGTVFLSQAHLK
;
A
#
# COMPACT_ATOMS: atom_id res chain seq x y z
N MET A 1 4.58 19.84 -18.72
CA MET A 1 5.23 20.68 -17.68
C MET A 1 4.16 21.43 -16.88
N GLY A 2 4.41 21.74 -15.60
CA GLY A 2 3.44 22.43 -14.72
C GLY A 2 2.81 21.54 -13.64
N VAL A 3 2.99 20.22 -13.73
CA VAL A 3 2.69 19.26 -12.67
C VAL A 3 4.01 18.65 -12.22
N HIS A 4 4.24 18.55 -10.91
CA HIS A 4 5.44 17.95 -10.34
C HIS A 4 5.62 16.51 -10.85
N THR A 5 6.86 16.08 -11.08
CA THR A 5 7.17 14.71 -11.56
C THR A 5 6.61 13.64 -10.62
N GLY A 6 6.71 13.87 -9.31
CA GLY A 6 6.10 13.03 -8.28
C GLY A 6 4.57 12.90 -8.36
N ASP A 7 3.87 13.92 -8.86
CA ASP A 7 2.40 13.92 -9.04
C ASP A 7 1.97 13.58 -10.48
N SER A 8 2.94 13.25 -11.34
CA SER A 8 2.68 12.89 -12.73
C SER A 8 2.64 11.38 -12.92
N ILE A 9 1.85 10.93 -13.88
CA ILE A 9 2.04 9.63 -14.52
C ILE A 9 3.32 9.72 -15.35
N THR A 10 4.23 8.77 -15.18
CA THR A 10 5.51 8.75 -15.89
C THR A 10 5.79 7.37 -16.45
N VAL A 11 6.49 7.29 -17.57
CA VAL A 11 6.87 6.03 -18.21
C VAL A 11 8.37 5.92 -18.43
N ALA A 12 8.88 4.70 -18.47
CA ALA A 12 10.24 4.40 -18.90
C ALA A 12 10.23 3.28 -19.97
N PRO A 13 11.01 3.40 -21.06
CA PRO A 13 11.90 4.52 -21.39
C PRO A 13 11.11 5.73 -21.94
N ALA A 14 11.82 6.77 -22.40
CA ALA A 14 11.20 7.86 -23.15
C ALA A 14 10.61 7.33 -24.48
N GLN A 15 9.43 7.79 -24.88
CA GLN A 15 8.67 7.24 -26.02
C GLN A 15 8.69 8.14 -27.26
N THR A 16 8.63 9.46 -27.09
CA THR A 16 8.33 10.42 -28.16
C THR A 16 9.50 11.31 -28.56
N LEU A 17 10.72 10.90 -28.25
CA LEU A 17 11.94 11.58 -28.70
C LEU A 17 12.54 10.82 -29.88
N THR A 18 12.99 11.55 -30.89
CA THR A 18 13.92 10.97 -31.86
C THR A 18 15.26 10.65 -31.20
N ASP A 19 16.02 9.72 -31.76
CA ASP A 19 17.36 9.39 -31.24
C ASP A 19 18.25 10.64 -31.14
N LYS A 20 18.20 11.55 -32.14
CA LYS A 20 18.96 12.81 -32.10
C LYS A 20 18.60 13.68 -30.90
N GLU A 21 17.32 13.79 -30.57
CA GLU A 21 16.87 14.55 -29.40
C GLU A 21 17.29 13.86 -28.11
N TYR A 22 17.19 12.53 -28.05
CA TYR A 22 17.63 11.73 -26.91
C TYR A 22 19.14 11.90 -26.65
N GLN A 23 19.98 11.75 -27.68
CA GLN A 23 21.44 11.94 -27.55
C GLN A 23 21.78 13.36 -27.08
N ARG A 24 21.06 14.38 -27.56
CA ARG A 24 21.24 15.76 -27.09
C ARG A 24 20.92 15.90 -25.59
N LEU A 25 19.82 15.31 -25.11
CA LEU A 25 19.49 15.32 -23.67
C LEU A 25 20.49 14.53 -22.84
N ARG A 26 20.98 13.41 -23.37
CA ARG A 26 22.03 12.58 -22.76
C ARG A 26 23.33 13.37 -22.59
N ASP A 27 23.81 14.03 -23.64
CA ASP A 27 25.02 14.84 -23.61
C ASP A 27 24.89 16.02 -22.64
N TYR A 28 23.75 16.72 -22.64
CA TYR A 28 23.47 17.77 -21.66
C TYR A 28 23.46 17.26 -20.22
N SER A 29 22.89 16.08 -19.97
CA SER A 29 22.88 15.48 -18.63
C SER A 29 24.30 15.25 -18.12
N VAL A 30 25.18 14.68 -18.96
CA VAL A 30 26.58 14.45 -18.62
C VAL A 30 27.33 15.76 -18.40
N ALA A 31 27.11 16.77 -19.25
CA ALA A 31 27.74 18.08 -19.13
C ALA A 31 27.35 18.78 -17.81
N ILE A 32 26.06 18.75 -17.45
CA ILE A 32 25.54 19.35 -16.21
C ILE A 32 26.12 18.65 -14.98
N ILE A 33 26.15 17.31 -14.96
CA ILE A 33 26.72 16.54 -13.84
C ILE A 33 28.20 16.89 -13.64
N ARG A 34 28.97 17.01 -14.72
CA ARG A 34 30.38 17.42 -14.69
C ARG A 34 30.56 18.85 -14.17
N GLU A 35 29.76 19.79 -14.66
CA GLU A 35 29.84 21.21 -14.27
C GLU A 35 29.49 21.42 -12.79
N ILE A 36 28.49 20.69 -12.28
CA ILE A 36 28.11 20.74 -10.85
C ILE A 36 29.15 20.03 -9.96
N GLY A 37 30.04 19.23 -10.53
CA GLY A 37 31.12 18.55 -9.81
C GLY A 37 30.69 17.29 -9.07
N VAL A 38 29.64 16.59 -9.54
CA VAL A 38 29.27 15.28 -8.99
C VAL A 38 30.15 14.20 -9.62
N GLU A 39 31.32 13.97 -9.02
CA GLU A 39 32.33 13.03 -9.56
C GLU A 39 32.08 11.56 -9.16
N CYS A 40 31.55 11.32 -7.94
CA CYS A 40 31.48 9.99 -7.33
C CYS A 40 30.07 9.65 -6.81
N GLY A 41 29.06 9.64 -7.70
CA GLY A 41 27.69 9.29 -7.30
C GLY A 41 26.65 9.37 -8.42
N GLY A 42 25.39 9.10 -8.07
CA GLY A 42 24.25 9.26 -8.97
C GLY A 42 23.59 10.63 -8.83
N SER A 43 22.93 11.11 -9.89
CA SER A 43 22.15 12.35 -9.89
C SER A 43 20.96 12.24 -10.82
N ASN A 44 19.95 13.10 -10.63
CA ASN A 44 18.81 13.22 -11.53
C ASN A 44 18.83 14.61 -12.19
N VAL A 45 18.73 14.65 -13.52
CA VAL A 45 18.63 15.89 -14.30
C VAL A 45 17.25 15.95 -14.94
N GLN A 46 16.60 17.12 -14.92
CA GLN A 46 15.28 17.32 -15.50
C GLN A 46 15.31 18.36 -16.61
N PHE A 47 14.56 18.07 -17.68
CA PHE A 47 14.44 18.93 -18.85
C PHE A 47 12.96 19.19 -19.18
N ALA A 48 12.71 20.34 -19.81
CA ALA A 48 11.51 20.58 -20.60
C ALA A 48 11.89 20.60 -22.08
N VAL A 49 11.10 19.93 -22.91
CA VAL A 49 11.25 19.93 -24.37
C VAL A 49 10.01 20.56 -24.98
N ASN A 50 10.18 21.55 -25.85
CA ASN A 50 9.08 22.12 -26.62
C ASN A 50 8.70 21.14 -27.75
N PRO A 51 7.47 20.60 -27.77
CA PRO A 51 7.08 19.60 -28.77
C PRO A 51 6.95 20.16 -30.18
N ALA A 52 6.93 21.48 -30.37
CA ALA A 52 6.77 22.11 -31.68
C ALA A 52 8.08 22.15 -32.50
N ASP A 53 9.22 22.34 -31.84
CA ASP A 53 10.51 22.60 -32.48
C ASP A 53 11.69 21.85 -31.83
N GLY A 54 11.45 21.13 -30.73
CA GLY A 54 12.47 20.42 -29.98
C GLY A 54 13.40 21.34 -29.19
N GLU A 55 13.04 22.59 -28.90
CA GLU A 55 13.79 23.45 -27.97
C GLU A 55 13.88 22.79 -26.58
N VAL A 56 15.06 22.84 -25.96
CA VAL A 56 15.32 22.19 -24.65
C VAL A 56 15.66 23.24 -23.61
N MET A 57 14.97 23.17 -22.47
CA MET A 57 15.28 23.94 -21.26
C MET A 57 15.69 23.00 -20.13
N VAL A 58 16.80 23.30 -19.46
CA VAL A 58 17.19 22.60 -18.22
C VAL A 58 16.34 23.15 -17.08
N ILE A 59 15.73 22.27 -16.29
CA ILE A 59 14.85 22.67 -15.18
C ILE A 59 15.60 22.66 -13.85
N GLU A 60 16.17 21.51 -13.49
CA GLU A 60 16.94 21.34 -12.27
C GLU A 60 17.86 20.13 -12.37
N MET A 61 18.81 20.04 -11.42
CA MET A 61 19.54 18.82 -11.14
C MET A 61 19.53 18.55 -9.63
N ASN A 62 19.34 17.28 -9.27
CA ASN A 62 19.34 16.82 -7.88
C ASN A 62 20.62 16.01 -7.64
N PRO A 63 21.61 16.53 -6.87
CA PRO A 63 22.92 15.89 -6.67
C PRO A 63 22.87 14.79 -5.60
N ARG A 64 21.90 13.88 -5.73
CA ARG A 64 21.64 12.77 -4.81
C ARG A 64 20.71 11.74 -5.45
N VAL A 65 20.54 10.61 -4.76
CA VAL A 65 19.41 9.71 -5.02
C VAL A 65 18.07 10.42 -4.78
N SER A 66 17.04 10.00 -5.51
CA SER A 66 15.70 10.58 -5.52
C SER A 66 14.64 9.48 -5.67
N ARG A 67 13.36 9.85 -5.53
CA ARG A 67 12.24 8.96 -5.91
C ARG A 67 12.39 8.43 -7.35
N SER A 68 12.85 9.30 -8.26
CA SER A 68 13.08 8.94 -9.65
C SER A 68 14.24 7.97 -9.82
N SER A 69 15.28 8.03 -8.98
CA SER A 69 16.34 7.01 -9.03
C SER A 69 15.88 5.67 -8.46
N ALA A 70 15.02 5.66 -7.44
CA ALA A 70 14.40 4.43 -6.94
C ALA A 70 13.54 3.78 -8.04
N LEU A 71 12.65 4.57 -8.66
CA LEU A 71 11.85 4.15 -9.81
C LEU A 71 12.72 3.63 -10.95
N ALA A 72 13.77 4.36 -11.35
CA ALA A 72 14.68 3.94 -12.41
C ALA A 72 15.43 2.65 -12.07
N SER A 73 15.81 2.47 -10.79
CA SER A 73 16.47 1.25 -10.33
C SER A 73 15.56 0.04 -10.47
N LYS A 74 14.27 0.17 -10.11
CA LYS A 74 13.29 -0.89 -10.32
C LYS A 74 12.97 -1.10 -11.80
N ALA A 75 12.78 -0.03 -12.55
CA ALA A 75 12.46 -0.11 -13.97
C ALA A 75 13.54 -0.84 -14.78
N THR A 76 14.82 -0.61 -14.45
CA THR A 76 15.95 -1.16 -15.23
C THR A 76 16.55 -2.41 -14.60
N GLY A 77 16.38 -2.62 -13.29
CA GLY A 77 17.15 -3.59 -12.52
C GLY A 77 18.54 -3.10 -12.12
N PHE A 78 18.94 -1.88 -12.46
CA PHE A 78 20.25 -1.31 -12.10
C PHE A 78 20.18 -0.62 -10.72
N PRO A 79 20.90 -1.10 -9.68
CA PRO A 79 20.72 -0.60 -8.31
C PRO A 79 21.51 0.71 -8.05
N ILE A 80 20.97 1.85 -8.51
CA ILE A 80 21.67 3.14 -8.54
C ILE A 80 22.28 3.52 -7.18
N ALA A 81 21.53 3.38 -6.09
CA ALA A 81 22.01 3.74 -4.75
C ALA A 81 23.18 2.86 -4.27
N LYS A 82 23.11 1.55 -4.56
CA LYS A 82 24.16 0.57 -4.22
C LYS A 82 25.45 0.87 -5.00
N MET A 83 25.31 1.24 -6.27
CA MET A 83 26.45 1.63 -7.11
C MET A 83 27.04 2.97 -6.67
N ALA A 84 26.20 3.98 -6.41
CA ALA A 84 26.63 5.28 -5.90
C ALA A 84 27.40 5.18 -4.57
N ALA A 85 26.98 4.28 -3.67
CA ALA A 85 27.68 4.03 -2.41
C ALA A 85 29.08 3.39 -2.60
N LYS A 86 29.27 2.57 -3.64
CA LYS A 86 30.60 2.03 -3.98
C LYS A 86 31.49 3.10 -4.62
N LEU A 87 30.92 3.92 -5.51
CA LEU A 87 31.65 5.03 -6.15
C LEU A 87 32.17 6.05 -5.11
N SER A 88 31.39 6.34 -4.06
CA SER A 88 31.77 7.31 -3.04
C SER A 88 32.98 6.90 -2.19
N VAL A 89 33.36 5.62 -2.22
CA VAL A 89 34.56 5.08 -1.55
C VAL A 89 35.70 4.75 -2.52
N GLY A 90 35.64 5.29 -3.75
CA GLY A 90 36.75 5.29 -4.71
C GLY A 90 36.73 4.20 -5.78
N TYR A 91 35.66 3.39 -5.87
CA TYR A 91 35.48 2.49 -7.02
C TYR A 91 35.17 3.29 -8.29
N THR A 92 35.51 2.72 -9.44
CA THR A 92 35.03 3.17 -10.76
C THR A 92 33.99 2.19 -11.31
N LEU A 93 33.11 2.65 -12.22
CA LEU A 93 32.00 1.83 -12.74
C LEU A 93 32.46 0.53 -13.41
N ASP A 94 33.63 0.52 -14.06
CA ASP A 94 34.24 -0.64 -14.70
C ASP A 94 34.75 -1.69 -13.71
N GLN A 95 35.00 -1.31 -12.46
CA GLN A 95 35.44 -2.20 -11.39
C GLN A 95 34.28 -2.89 -10.66
N ILE A 96 33.05 -2.41 -10.85
CA ILE A 96 31.87 -2.92 -10.18
C ILE A 96 31.12 -3.86 -11.13
N PRO A 97 30.86 -5.13 -10.77
CA PRO A 97 30.05 -6.00 -11.61
C PRO A 97 28.57 -5.56 -11.61
N ASN A 98 27.88 -5.78 -12.73
CA ASN A 98 26.43 -5.68 -12.81
C ASN A 98 25.80 -6.80 -11.97
N ASP A 99 24.97 -6.43 -10.99
CA ASP A 99 24.39 -7.35 -10.02
C ASP A 99 23.50 -8.43 -10.66
N ILE A 100 22.77 -8.09 -11.73
CA ILE A 100 21.76 -8.96 -12.34
C ILE A 100 22.38 -9.97 -13.32
N THR A 101 23.24 -9.50 -14.23
CA THR A 101 23.89 -10.39 -15.20
C THR A 101 25.10 -11.10 -14.61
N LYS A 102 25.81 -10.45 -13.66
CA LYS A 102 27.12 -10.86 -13.09
C LYS A 102 28.23 -11.13 -14.11
N LYS A 103 27.97 -10.85 -15.38
CA LYS A 103 28.86 -11.11 -16.53
C LYS A 103 29.35 -9.81 -17.17
N THR A 104 28.72 -8.67 -16.88
CA THR A 104 29.06 -7.35 -17.41
C THR A 104 29.44 -6.39 -16.27
N PRO A 105 30.23 -5.32 -16.54
CA PRO A 105 30.50 -4.27 -15.55
C PRO A 105 29.28 -3.35 -15.36
N ALA A 106 29.32 -2.48 -14.34
CA ALA A 106 28.32 -1.45 -14.11
C ALA A 106 28.49 -0.22 -15.04
N SER A 107 29.55 -0.17 -15.84
CA SER A 107 29.84 0.88 -16.83
C SER A 107 29.09 0.68 -18.15
N PHE A 108 27.76 0.70 -18.11
CA PHE A 108 26.89 0.60 -19.28
C PHE A 108 25.60 1.41 -19.09
N GLU A 109 24.84 1.58 -20.16
CA GLU A 109 23.48 2.14 -20.11
C GLU A 109 22.47 0.99 -20.27
N PRO A 110 21.54 0.79 -19.31
CA PRO A 110 20.56 -0.27 -19.42
C PRO A 110 19.67 -0.13 -20.65
N SER A 111 19.40 -1.26 -21.29
CA SER A 111 18.37 -1.40 -22.33
C SER A 111 17.24 -2.26 -21.76
N ILE A 112 15.99 -1.85 -22.00
CA ILE A 112 14.81 -2.58 -21.55
C ILE A 112 13.91 -2.88 -22.75
N ASP A 113 13.36 -4.08 -22.79
CA ASP A 113 12.48 -4.56 -23.85
C ASP A 113 11.00 -4.58 -23.42
N TYR A 114 10.67 -3.70 -22.48
CA TYR A 114 9.34 -3.50 -21.91
C TYR A 114 9.12 -2.02 -21.57
N VAL A 115 7.86 -1.69 -21.27
CA VAL A 115 7.45 -0.37 -20.81
C VAL A 115 7.09 -0.44 -19.33
N VAL A 116 7.63 0.51 -18.58
CA VAL A 116 7.30 0.72 -17.17
C VAL A 116 6.39 1.92 -17.05
N THR A 117 5.28 1.79 -16.34
CA THR A 117 4.36 2.90 -16.03
C THR A 117 4.29 3.09 -14.52
N LYS A 118 4.49 4.33 -14.07
CA LYS A 118 4.27 4.76 -12.70
C LYS A 118 3.06 5.68 -12.62
N ILE A 119 2.18 5.45 -11.64
CA ILE A 119 1.02 6.30 -11.36
C ILE A 119 1.03 6.70 -9.87
N PRO A 120 0.91 8.00 -9.54
CA PRO A 120 0.89 8.47 -8.16
C PRO A 120 -0.42 8.12 -7.45
N ARG A 121 -0.32 7.85 -6.15
CA ARG A 121 -1.45 7.65 -5.23
C ARG A 121 -1.66 8.92 -4.42
N PHE A 122 -2.89 9.42 -4.39
CA PHE A 122 -3.30 10.62 -3.65
C PHE A 122 -4.22 10.28 -2.48
N ALA A 123 -4.42 11.19 -1.54
CA ALA A 123 -5.34 10.98 -0.40
C ALA A 123 -6.16 12.24 -0.07
N PHE A 124 -6.59 13.00 -1.09
CA PHE A 124 -7.33 14.26 -0.90
C PHE A 124 -8.63 14.09 -0.09
N GLU A 125 -9.24 12.90 -0.12
CA GLU A 125 -10.41 12.58 0.69
C GLU A 125 -10.18 12.75 2.20
N LYS A 126 -8.93 12.68 2.66
CA LYS A 126 -8.54 12.87 4.07
C LYS A 126 -8.29 14.33 4.47
N PHE A 127 -8.27 15.24 3.49
CA PHE A 127 -7.96 16.67 3.68
C PHE A 127 -9.11 17.54 3.18
N PRO A 128 -10.30 17.46 3.79
CA PRO A 128 -11.43 18.30 3.41
C PRO A 128 -11.05 19.78 3.49
N GLY A 129 -11.45 20.55 2.50
CA GLY A 129 -11.07 21.97 2.34
C GLY A 129 -9.85 22.19 1.43
N SER A 130 -9.01 21.17 1.21
CA SER A 130 -7.94 21.26 0.21
C SER A 130 -8.43 20.92 -1.19
N GLU A 131 -8.13 21.78 -2.16
CA GLU A 131 -8.52 21.54 -3.55
C GLU A 131 -7.65 20.46 -4.21
N PRO A 132 -8.25 19.49 -4.92
CA PRO A 132 -7.55 18.39 -5.58
C PRO A 132 -6.91 18.82 -6.91
N ILE A 133 -6.22 19.96 -6.90
CA ILE A 133 -5.48 20.50 -8.05
C ILE A 133 -4.01 20.14 -7.91
N LEU A 134 -3.46 19.55 -8.97
CA LEU A 134 -2.04 19.19 -9.06
C LEU A 134 -1.24 20.34 -9.65
N THR A 135 -0.12 20.67 -9.00
CA THR A 135 0.73 21.81 -9.36
C THR A 135 2.20 21.38 -9.37
N THR A 136 3.12 22.34 -9.33
CA THR A 136 4.55 22.08 -9.11
C THR A 136 4.88 21.64 -7.68
N GLN A 137 3.97 21.79 -6.72
CA GLN A 137 4.11 21.25 -5.37
C GLN A 137 3.46 19.87 -5.29
N MET A 138 4.25 18.86 -4.92
CA MET A 138 3.81 17.47 -4.79
C MET A 138 2.79 17.27 -3.66
N LYS A 139 1.72 16.53 -3.94
CA LYS A 139 0.63 16.18 -3.01
C LYS A 139 0.30 14.68 -2.99
N SER A 140 0.93 13.87 -3.85
CA SER A 140 0.86 12.41 -3.78
C SER A 140 1.50 11.86 -2.50
N VAL A 141 0.93 10.77 -1.98
CA VAL A 141 1.33 10.09 -0.75
C VAL A 141 2.04 8.75 -0.99
N GLY A 142 2.15 8.35 -2.26
CA GLY A 142 2.83 7.14 -2.71
C GLY A 142 2.70 6.96 -4.22
N GLU A 143 3.14 5.82 -4.74
CA GLU A 143 3.07 5.51 -6.16
C GLU A 143 3.01 4.01 -6.41
N ALA A 144 2.32 3.62 -7.48
CA ALA A 144 2.31 2.25 -8.00
C ALA A 144 3.13 2.22 -9.30
N MET A 145 3.84 1.12 -9.51
CA MET A 145 4.56 0.84 -10.76
C MET A 145 4.06 -0.47 -11.36
N ALA A 146 4.07 -0.57 -12.69
CA ALA A 146 3.88 -1.82 -13.38
C ALA A 146 4.76 -1.91 -14.63
N LEU A 147 5.02 -3.15 -15.05
CA LEU A 147 5.76 -3.47 -16.25
C LEU A 147 4.83 -4.21 -17.23
N GLY A 148 4.96 -3.94 -18.52
CA GLY A 148 4.28 -4.65 -19.60
C GLY A 148 5.08 -4.57 -20.89
N ARG A 149 4.87 -5.49 -21.83
CA ARG A 149 5.56 -5.47 -23.15
C ARG A 149 5.08 -4.33 -24.04
N THR A 150 3.93 -3.75 -23.71
CA THR A 150 3.35 -2.59 -24.38
C THR A 150 3.01 -1.52 -23.34
N PHE A 151 2.88 -0.27 -23.80
CA PHE A 151 2.39 0.81 -22.93
C PHE A 151 0.99 0.50 -22.40
N GLN A 152 0.07 0.03 -23.25
CA GLN A 152 -1.29 -0.35 -22.87
C GLN A 152 -1.31 -1.38 -21.73
N GLU A 153 -0.52 -2.44 -21.85
CA GLU A 153 -0.43 -3.48 -20.80
C GLU A 153 0.10 -2.91 -19.48
N SER A 154 1.21 -2.19 -19.57
CA SER A 154 1.88 -1.55 -18.43
C SER A 154 0.97 -0.54 -17.73
N PHE A 155 0.24 0.27 -18.49
CA PHE A 155 -0.68 1.27 -17.98
C PHE A 155 -1.90 0.65 -17.30
N GLN A 156 -2.56 -0.33 -17.91
CA GLN A 156 -3.70 -1.04 -17.29
C GLN A 156 -3.29 -1.72 -15.98
N LYS A 157 -2.11 -2.36 -15.96
CA LYS A 157 -1.52 -2.95 -14.75
C LYS A 157 -1.26 -1.91 -13.67
N ALA A 158 -0.68 -0.77 -14.03
CA ALA A 158 -0.41 0.31 -13.10
C ALA A 158 -1.72 0.87 -12.50
N VAL A 159 -2.77 1.06 -13.31
CA VAL A 159 -4.07 1.55 -12.83
C VAL A 159 -4.71 0.59 -11.83
N ARG A 160 -4.71 -0.72 -12.09
CA ARG A 160 -5.26 -1.70 -11.14
C ARG A 160 -4.38 -1.95 -9.92
N SER A 161 -3.10 -1.56 -9.98
CA SER A 161 -2.18 -1.58 -8.83
C SER A 161 -2.38 -0.41 -7.87
N LEU A 162 -3.19 0.60 -8.20
CA LEU A 162 -3.32 1.83 -7.39
C LEU A 162 -4.10 1.67 -6.09
N GLU A 163 -4.78 0.54 -5.91
CA GLU A 163 -5.61 0.30 -4.72
C GLU A 163 -6.66 1.40 -4.50
N THR A 164 -7.27 1.82 -5.61
CA THR A 164 -8.37 2.80 -5.69
C THR A 164 -9.71 2.16 -6.07
N GLY A 165 -9.73 0.82 -6.24
CA GLY A 165 -10.92 0.04 -6.58
C GLY A 165 -11.12 -0.18 -8.08
N PHE A 166 -10.33 0.45 -8.94
CA PHE A 166 -10.38 0.24 -10.38
C PHE A 166 -9.70 -1.08 -10.78
N ALA A 167 -10.37 -1.87 -11.61
CA ALA A 167 -9.82 -3.12 -12.17
C ALA A 167 -8.87 -2.88 -13.36
N GLY A 168 -8.65 -1.62 -13.70
CA GLY A 168 -7.96 -1.10 -14.87
C GLY A 168 -8.63 0.20 -15.31
N TRP A 169 -8.20 0.77 -16.42
CA TRP A 169 -8.78 1.94 -17.05
C TRP A 169 -9.84 1.55 -18.10
N GLY A 170 -11.08 2.03 -17.91
CA GLY A 170 -12.24 1.62 -18.70
C GLY A 170 -12.89 0.32 -18.22
N CYS A 171 -13.98 -0.09 -18.86
CA CYS A 171 -14.79 -1.26 -18.50
C CYS A 171 -15.20 -1.31 -17.02
N GLY A 172 -15.71 -0.20 -16.48
CA GLY A 172 -16.21 -0.14 -15.11
C GLY A 172 -16.98 1.15 -14.84
N PRO A 173 -17.75 1.21 -13.74
CA PRO A 173 -18.47 2.41 -13.37
C PRO A 173 -17.50 3.51 -12.94
N ILE A 174 -17.64 4.69 -13.56
CA ILE A 174 -16.94 5.90 -13.14
C ILE A 174 -17.93 7.06 -13.13
N LYS A 175 -17.77 7.99 -12.17
CA LYS A 175 -18.65 9.16 -12.03
C LYS A 175 -18.44 10.20 -13.14
N GLU A 176 -17.28 10.18 -13.79
CA GLU A 176 -16.88 11.14 -14.83
C GLU A 176 -17.71 10.98 -16.12
N LEU A 177 -18.33 9.82 -16.35
CA LEU A 177 -19.22 9.60 -17.49
C LEU A 177 -20.48 10.50 -17.45
N ASP A 178 -20.96 10.80 -16.23
CA ASP A 178 -22.15 11.63 -16.01
C ASP A 178 -21.84 13.13 -16.03
N TRP A 179 -20.57 13.52 -16.19
CA TRP A 179 -20.19 14.93 -16.24
C TRP A 179 -20.64 15.58 -17.54
N ASP A 180 -21.02 16.86 -17.45
CA ASP A 180 -21.23 17.69 -18.62
C ASP A 180 -19.91 18.03 -19.33
N TRP A 181 -20.01 18.63 -20.53
CA TRP A 181 -18.85 18.99 -21.32
C TRP A 181 -17.96 20.04 -20.67
N GLU A 182 -18.52 20.95 -19.88
CA GLU A 182 -17.75 22.02 -19.22
C GLU A 182 -16.85 21.44 -18.15
N LYS A 183 -17.38 20.56 -17.31
CA LYS A 183 -16.66 19.87 -16.24
C LYS A 183 -15.59 18.92 -16.80
N ILE A 184 -15.88 18.21 -17.89
CA ILE A 184 -14.87 17.39 -18.59
C ILE A 184 -13.74 18.28 -19.11
N LYS A 185 -14.04 19.33 -19.88
CA LYS A 185 -13.03 20.25 -20.41
C LYS A 185 -12.21 20.92 -19.30
N TYR A 186 -12.85 21.28 -18.19
CA TYR A 186 -12.16 21.83 -17.02
C TYR A 186 -11.19 20.81 -16.43
N SER A 187 -11.61 19.56 -16.20
CA SER A 187 -10.74 18.50 -15.68
C SER A 187 -9.59 18.13 -16.63
N LEU A 188 -9.83 18.22 -17.95
CA LEU A 188 -8.77 18.07 -18.95
C LEU A 188 -7.78 19.23 -18.90
N ARG A 189 -8.22 20.46 -18.62
CA ARG A 189 -7.38 21.66 -18.59
C ARG A 189 -6.60 21.81 -17.28
N VAL A 190 -7.26 21.55 -16.15
CA VAL A 190 -6.73 21.73 -14.80
C VAL A 190 -6.33 20.37 -14.23
N PRO A 191 -5.02 20.07 -14.11
CA PRO A 191 -4.55 18.78 -13.61
C PRO A 191 -5.12 18.44 -12.24
N ASN A 192 -5.65 17.23 -12.12
CA ASN A 192 -6.28 16.69 -10.91
C ASN A 192 -6.09 15.15 -10.87
N PRO A 193 -6.23 14.50 -9.70
CA PRO A 193 -6.05 13.05 -9.55
C PRO A 193 -6.92 12.18 -10.46
N VAL A 194 -8.12 12.65 -10.85
CA VAL A 194 -9.07 11.87 -11.66
C VAL A 194 -9.02 12.22 -13.16
N ARG A 195 -8.08 13.07 -13.58
CA ARG A 195 -7.97 13.56 -14.96
C ARG A 195 -7.87 12.44 -15.99
N ILE A 196 -7.21 11.34 -15.65
CA ILE A 196 -7.09 10.18 -16.54
C ILE A 196 -8.46 9.53 -16.80
N HIS A 197 -9.39 9.57 -15.84
CA HIS A 197 -10.77 9.10 -16.02
C HIS A 197 -11.63 10.11 -16.76
N ALA A 198 -11.34 11.42 -16.64
CA ALA A 198 -11.97 12.44 -17.48
C ALA A 198 -11.59 12.29 -18.97
N ILE A 199 -10.35 11.85 -19.28
CA ILE A 199 -9.93 11.50 -20.65
C ILE A 199 -10.78 10.34 -21.19
N TYR A 200 -10.99 9.29 -20.39
CA TYR A 200 -11.87 8.19 -20.77
C TYR A 200 -13.30 8.67 -21.07
N ALA A 201 -13.88 9.47 -20.17
CA ALA A 201 -15.21 10.04 -20.37
C ALA A 201 -15.29 10.93 -21.63
N ALA A 202 -14.24 11.70 -21.92
CA ALA A 202 -14.15 12.52 -23.13
C ALA A 202 -14.16 11.66 -24.41
N PHE A 203 -13.39 10.58 -24.45
CA PHE A 203 -13.41 9.63 -25.58
C PHE A 203 -14.78 8.95 -25.73
N LYS A 204 -15.41 8.51 -24.63
CA LYS A 204 -16.74 7.89 -24.65
C LYS A 204 -17.82 8.85 -25.17
N LYS A 205 -17.64 10.17 -25.01
CA LYS A 205 -18.52 11.21 -25.57
C LYS A 205 -18.11 11.68 -26.98
N GLY A 206 -17.08 11.07 -27.58
CA GLY A 206 -16.68 11.32 -28.96
C GLY A 206 -15.66 12.45 -29.17
N MET A 207 -14.98 12.92 -28.12
CA MET A 207 -13.89 13.90 -28.27
C MET A 207 -12.69 13.26 -29.00
N ARG A 208 -12.07 13.98 -29.94
CA ARG A 208 -10.92 13.46 -30.70
C ARG A 208 -9.62 13.59 -29.92
N VAL A 209 -8.61 12.83 -30.32
CA VAL A 209 -7.26 12.87 -29.74
C VAL A 209 -6.68 14.29 -29.81
N GLU A 210 -6.86 14.98 -30.94
CA GLU A 210 -6.37 16.35 -31.14
C GLU A 210 -7.01 17.33 -30.15
N ASP A 211 -8.32 17.23 -29.95
CA ASP A 211 -9.05 18.14 -29.08
C ASP A 211 -8.65 17.93 -27.60
N ILE A 212 -8.42 16.67 -27.18
CA ILE A 212 -7.91 16.37 -25.83
C ILE A 212 -6.47 16.86 -25.68
N HIS A 213 -5.62 16.68 -26.69
CA HIS A 213 -4.25 17.16 -26.68
C HIS A 213 -4.19 18.69 -26.54
N GLU A 214 -4.97 19.43 -27.31
CA GLU A 214 -5.02 20.90 -27.26
C GLU A 214 -5.40 21.44 -25.88
N ILE A 215 -6.27 20.72 -25.15
CA ILE A 215 -6.70 21.12 -23.81
C ILE A 215 -5.70 20.65 -22.73
N SER A 216 -5.16 19.44 -22.88
CA SER A 216 -4.44 18.75 -21.81
C SER A 216 -2.92 18.84 -21.89
N PHE A 217 -2.38 19.10 -23.08
CA PHE A 217 -0.97 19.00 -23.43
C PHE A 217 -0.35 17.60 -23.21
N ILE A 218 -1.17 16.56 -23.04
CA ILE A 218 -0.69 15.17 -23.05
C ILE A 218 -0.35 14.81 -24.49
N ASP A 219 0.81 14.19 -24.71
CA ASP A 219 1.28 13.84 -26.05
C ASP A 219 0.25 12.96 -26.79
N LYS A 220 0.08 13.22 -28.08
CA LYS A 220 -0.88 12.52 -28.93
C LYS A 220 -0.60 11.02 -28.98
N TRP A 221 0.66 10.60 -28.86
CA TRP A 221 1.04 9.19 -28.82
C TRP A 221 0.32 8.46 -27.69
N PHE A 222 0.41 8.96 -26.44
CA PHE A 222 -0.28 8.35 -25.30
C PHE A 222 -1.80 8.40 -25.46
N LEU A 223 -2.35 9.50 -25.98
CA LEU A 223 -3.79 9.64 -26.18
C LEU A 223 -4.32 8.67 -27.24
N THR A 224 -3.55 8.39 -28.29
CA THR A 224 -3.89 7.37 -29.29
C THR A 224 -3.91 5.97 -28.68
N GLU A 225 -2.88 5.61 -27.91
CA GLU A 225 -2.82 4.31 -27.21
C GLU A 225 -4.01 4.13 -26.25
N LEU A 226 -4.39 5.19 -25.53
CA LEU A 226 -5.56 5.20 -24.65
C LEU A 226 -6.87 5.12 -25.46
N LYS A 227 -6.98 5.79 -26.61
CA LYS A 227 -8.15 5.71 -27.47
C LYS A 227 -8.36 4.29 -28.00
N GLU A 228 -7.29 3.60 -28.35
CA GLU A 228 -7.36 2.20 -28.76
C GLU A 228 -7.89 1.28 -27.66
N LEU A 229 -7.54 1.52 -26.38
CA LEU A 229 -8.16 0.79 -25.26
C LEU A 229 -9.68 1.00 -25.21
N VAL A 230 -10.16 2.22 -25.48
CA VAL A 230 -11.62 2.49 -25.57
C VAL A 230 -12.25 1.74 -26.74
N ASP A 231 -11.53 1.57 -27.85
CA ASP A 231 -12.02 0.81 -29.01
C ASP A 231 -12.07 -0.70 -28.73
N VAL A 232 -11.09 -1.22 -27.98
CA VAL A 232 -11.11 -2.61 -27.49
C VAL A 232 -12.27 -2.84 -26.51
N GLU A 233 -12.58 -1.87 -25.66
CA GLU A 233 -13.79 -1.93 -24.84
C GLU A 233 -15.05 -2.04 -25.72
N GLN A 234 -15.19 -1.24 -26.79
CA GLN A 234 -16.34 -1.34 -27.69
C GLN A 234 -16.42 -2.71 -28.38
N PHE A 235 -15.27 -3.27 -28.75
CA PHE A 235 -15.17 -4.63 -29.27
C PHE A 235 -15.68 -5.68 -28.25
N LEU A 236 -15.34 -5.53 -26.96
CA LEU A 236 -15.78 -6.42 -25.90
C LEU A 236 -17.28 -6.27 -25.60
N VAL A 237 -17.78 -5.04 -25.48
CA VAL A 237 -19.19 -4.74 -25.15
C VAL A 237 -20.17 -5.24 -26.23
N SER A 238 -19.71 -5.34 -27.48
CA SER A 238 -20.52 -5.84 -28.59
C SER A 238 -20.61 -7.37 -28.68
N ARG A 239 -20.01 -8.11 -27.73
CA ARG A 239 -19.92 -9.57 -27.74
C ARG A 239 -20.23 -10.17 -26.37
N SER A 240 -20.73 -11.40 -26.37
CA SER A 240 -20.77 -12.24 -25.17
C SER A 240 -19.44 -12.98 -24.98
N LEU A 241 -19.16 -13.44 -23.76
CA LEU A 241 -17.90 -14.11 -23.43
C LEU A 241 -17.63 -15.36 -24.28
N ASP A 242 -18.66 -16.12 -24.63
CA ASP A 242 -18.59 -17.34 -25.43
C ASP A 242 -18.20 -17.07 -26.90
N GLN A 243 -18.49 -15.87 -27.41
CA GLN A 243 -18.15 -15.43 -28.76
C GLN A 243 -16.68 -15.02 -28.90
N LEU A 244 -15.98 -14.78 -27.79
CA LEU A 244 -14.56 -14.46 -27.82
C LEU A 244 -13.74 -15.72 -28.12
N SER A 245 -12.99 -15.67 -29.20
CA SER A 245 -12.04 -16.72 -29.57
C SER A 245 -10.78 -16.68 -28.68
N LYS A 246 -9.93 -17.70 -28.83
CA LYS A 246 -8.60 -17.73 -28.19
C LYS A 246 -7.78 -16.49 -28.55
N ASP A 247 -7.78 -16.14 -29.84
CA ASP A 247 -6.98 -15.01 -30.34
C ASP A 247 -7.55 -13.68 -29.86
N ASP A 248 -8.87 -13.53 -29.79
CA ASP A 248 -9.51 -12.32 -29.24
C ASP A 248 -9.11 -12.12 -27.78
N LEU A 249 -9.26 -13.14 -26.94
CA LEU A 249 -8.88 -13.06 -25.52
C LEU A 249 -7.39 -12.81 -25.38
N TYR A 250 -6.54 -13.48 -26.15
CA TYR A 250 -5.11 -13.26 -26.13
C TYR A 250 -4.75 -11.82 -26.47
N GLN A 251 -5.34 -11.23 -27.51
CA GLN A 251 -5.14 -9.84 -27.91
C GLN A 251 -5.65 -8.83 -26.87
N VAL A 252 -6.77 -9.11 -26.23
CA VAL A 252 -7.34 -8.28 -25.15
C VAL A 252 -6.41 -8.32 -23.93
N LYS A 253 -5.96 -9.51 -23.52
CA LYS A 253 -5.05 -9.67 -22.38
C LYS A 253 -3.67 -9.05 -22.61
N ARG A 254 -3.13 -9.12 -23.84
CA ARG A 254 -1.88 -8.41 -24.25
C ARG A 254 -1.96 -6.89 -24.17
N ARG A 255 -3.17 -6.33 -24.11
CA ARG A 255 -3.41 -4.90 -23.87
C ARG A 255 -3.65 -4.58 -22.39
N GLY A 256 -3.51 -5.58 -21.51
CA GLY A 256 -3.56 -5.44 -20.06
C GLY A 256 -4.94 -5.46 -19.42
N PHE A 257 -6.02 -5.73 -20.18
CA PHE A 257 -7.36 -5.84 -19.61
C PHE A 257 -7.42 -6.96 -18.57
N SER A 258 -7.93 -6.66 -17.37
CA SER A 258 -8.16 -7.66 -16.33
C SER A 258 -9.37 -8.53 -16.65
N ASP A 259 -9.41 -9.72 -16.05
CA ASP A 259 -10.54 -10.64 -16.13
C ASP A 259 -11.83 -9.95 -15.63
N LYS A 260 -11.72 -9.06 -14.64
CA LYS A 260 -12.83 -8.23 -14.14
C LYS A 260 -13.32 -7.16 -15.12
N GLN A 261 -12.42 -6.54 -15.89
CA GLN A 261 -12.82 -5.60 -16.96
C GLN A 261 -13.54 -6.33 -18.10
N ILE A 262 -13.03 -7.48 -18.52
CA ILE A 262 -13.67 -8.31 -19.54
C ILE A 262 -15.04 -8.77 -19.04
N ALA A 263 -15.15 -9.21 -17.79
CA ALA A 263 -16.40 -9.65 -17.17
C ALA A 263 -17.45 -8.54 -17.17
N PHE A 264 -17.06 -7.31 -16.81
CA PHE A 264 -17.92 -6.15 -16.89
C PHE A 264 -18.41 -5.89 -18.32
N ALA A 265 -17.50 -5.88 -19.30
CA ALA A 265 -17.84 -5.58 -20.68
C ALA A 265 -18.75 -6.64 -21.32
N THR A 266 -18.55 -7.93 -21.03
CA THR A 266 -19.33 -9.04 -21.59
C THR A 266 -20.54 -9.42 -20.74
N SER A 267 -20.84 -8.69 -19.66
CA SER A 267 -21.90 -9.01 -18.69
C SER A 267 -21.80 -10.43 -18.12
N SER A 268 -20.59 -10.86 -17.75
CA SER A 268 -20.28 -12.16 -17.15
C SER A 268 -19.61 -12.00 -15.77
N SER A 269 -19.23 -13.09 -15.12
CA SER A 269 -18.45 -13.04 -13.88
C SER A 269 -16.94 -13.12 -14.14
N GLU A 270 -16.13 -12.59 -13.22
CA GLU A 270 -14.67 -12.70 -13.26
C GLU A 270 -14.20 -14.17 -13.32
N SER A 271 -14.90 -15.07 -12.62
CA SER A 271 -14.61 -16.50 -12.63
C SER A 271 -14.92 -17.15 -13.98
N ASP A 272 -16.00 -16.75 -14.65
CA ASP A 272 -16.34 -17.24 -16.00
C ASP A 272 -15.25 -16.85 -17.01
N VAL A 273 -14.80 -15.60 -16.95
CA VAL A 273 -13.72 -15.10 -17.82
C VAL A 273 -12.44 -15.89 -17.59
N ARG A 274 -12.01 -16.05 -16.33
CA ARG A 274 -10.83 -16.84 -15.99
C ARG A 274 -10.95 -18.27 -16.52
N SER A 275 -12.06 -18.93 -16.24
CA SER A 275 -12.32 -20.32 -16.65
C SER A 275 -12.26 -20.47 -18.17
N ARG A 276 -12.91 -19.57 -18.92
CA ARG A 276 -12.89 -19.56 -20.38
C ARG A 276 -11.48 -19.32 -20.92
N ARG A 277 -10.77 -18.36 -20.34
CA ARG A 277 -9.41 -17.99 -20.72
C ARG A 277 -8.44 -19.17 -20.54
N LEU A 278 -8.51 -19.84 -19.39
CA LEU A 278 -7.70 -21.04 -19.10
C LEU A 278 -8.07 -22.22 -20.01
N ALA A 279 -9.36 -22.46 -20.26
CA ALA A 279 -9.82 -23.53 -21.15
C ALA A 279 -9.31 -23.37 -22.60
N LEU A 280 -9.11 -22.12 -23.04
CA LEU A 280 -8.54 -21.81 -24.36
C LEU A 280 -6.99 -21.75 -24.36
N GLY A 281 -6.35 -21.98 -23.22
CA GLY A 281 -4.90 -21.93 -23.06
C GLY A 281 -4.31 -20.52 -23.10
N VAL A 282 -5.10 -19.49 -22.78
CA VAL A 282 -4.64 -18.09 -22.73
C VAL A 282 -4.13 -17.80 -21.31
N THR A 283 -2.87 -18.09 -21.04
CA THR A 283 -2.25 -17.90 -19.71
C THR A 283 -1.19 -16.81 -19.78
N PRO A 284 -0.94 -16.08 -18.67
CA PRO A 284 0.19 -15.18 -18.64
C PRO A 284 1.50 -15.98 -18.63
N THR A 285 2.50 -15.41 -19.25
CA THR A 285 3.91 -15.79 -19.11
C THR A 285 4.60 -14.76 -18.21
N TYR A 286 5.77 -15.10 -17.69
CA TYR A 286 6.56 -14.18 -16.88
C TYR A 286 7.91 -13.95 -17.54
N LYS A 287 8.29 -12.67 -17.62
CA LYS A 287 9.52 -12.17 -18.22
C LYS A 287 10.44 -11.62 -17.14
N ARG A 288 11.75 -11.69 -17.35
CA ARG A 288 12.74 -11.18 -16.39
C ARG A 288 13.16 -9.75 -16.71
N VAL A 289 13.45 -9.00 -15.65
CA VAL A 289 14.19 -7.75 -15.70
C VAL A 289 15.68 -8.08 -15.68
N ASP A 290 16.39 -7.73 -16.74
CA ASP A 290 17.77 -8.19 -16.97
C ASP A 290 18.79 -7.06 -17.21
N THR A 291 18.36 -5.80 -17.26
CA THR A 291 19.13 -4.58 -17.60
C THR A 291 19.61 -4.48 -19.07
N CYS A 292 19.44 -5.51 -19.89
CA CYS A 292 20.13 -5.63 -21.19
C CYS A 292 19.26 -6.15 -22.33
N ALA A 293 17.94 -6.19 -22.18
CA ALA A 293 17.00 -6.60 -23.23
C ALA A 293 17.35 -7.97 -23.83
N ALA A 294 17.60 -8.95 -22.95
CA ALA A 294 17.98 -10.32 -23.25
C ALA A 294 19.30 -10.52 -24.02
N GLU A 295 20.16 -9.49 -24.15
CA GLU A 295 21.49 -9.66 -24.74
C GLU A 295 22.35 -10.62 -23.91
N PHE A 296 22.20 -10.57 -22.58
CA PHE A 296 22.89 -11.46 -21.64
C PHE A 296 21.88 -12.18 -20.73
N GLU A 297 22.17 -13.44 -20.44
CA GLU A 297 21.39 -14.22 -19.49
C GLU A 297 21.47 -13.63 -18.07
N ALA A 298 20.32 -13.31 -17.49
CA ALA A 298 20.16 -12.87 -16.12
C ALA A 298 19.69 -14.01 -15.21
N ASN A 299 20.46 -14.26 -14.14
CA ASN A 299 20.13 -15.28 -13.14
C ASN A 299 19.17 -14.75 -12.06
N THR A 300 19.05 -13.43 -11.91
CA THR A 300 18.15 -12.81 -10.94
C THR A 300 16.69 -13.02 -11.36
N LEU A 301 15.88 -13.51 -10.42
CA LEU A 301 14.47 -13.84 -10.63
C LEU A 301 13.57 -12.64 -10.31
N TYR A 302 13.85 -11.51 -10.97
CA TYR A 302 13.00 -10.32 -10.94
C TYR A 302 12.07 -10.34 -12.14
N MET A 303 10.77 -10.56 -11.92
CA MET A 303 9.81 -10.91 -12.96
C MET A 303 8.59 -9.99 -13.01
N TYR A 304 7.95 -9.95 -14.18
CA TYR A 304 6.63 -9.36 -14.40
C TYR A 304 5.84 -10.23 -15.39
N SER A 305 4.51 -10.21 -15.27
CA SER A 305 3.62 -10.94 -16.16
C SER A 305 3.43 -10.22 -17.50
N SER A 306 3.31 -10.99 -18.57
CA SER A 306 2.84 -10.54 -19.88
C SER A 306 2.24 -11.70 -20.66
N TYR A 307 1.40 -11.42 -21.65
CA TYR A 307 0.80 -12.42 -22.52
C TYR A 307 1.65 -12.67 -23.78
N GLU A 308 2.82 -13.28 -23.60
CA GLU A 308 3.74 -13.70 -24.67
C GLU A 308 3.84 -15.23 -24.75
N TYR A 309 4.71 -15.75 -25.62
CA TYR A 309 4.83 -17.20 -25.84
C TYR A 309 5.72 -17.94 -24.84
N GLU A 310 6.82 -17.32 -24.40
CA GLU A 310 7.84 -17.97 -23.56
C GLU A 310 7.75 -17.48 -22.11
N CYS A 311 7.76 -18.41 -21.15
CA CYS A 311 7.79 -18.10 -19.72
C CYS A 311 9.18 -18.36 -19.13
N GLU A 312 9.79 -17.31 -18.59
CA GLU A 312 11.15 -17.31 -18.03
C GLU A 312 11.15 -17.51 -16.50
N SER A 313 9.97 -17.74 -15.90
CA SER A 313 9.88 -17.91 -14.44
C SER A 313 10.71 -19.09 -13.95
N ALA A 314 10.68 -20.24 -14.64
CA ALA A 314 11.39 -21.46 -14.24
C ALA A 314 11.19 -21.79 -12.74
N PRO A 315 9.95 -22.06 -12.29
CA PRO A 315 9.66 -22.36 -10.88
C PRO A 315 10.36 -23.66 -10.45
N THR A 316 10.81 -23.71 -9.19
CA THR A 316 11.48 -24.90 -8.62
C THR A 316 10.52 -25.81 -7.85
N ASN A 317 10.99 -26.95 -7.34
CA ASN A 317 10.23 -27.82 -6.41
C ASN A 317 10.70 -27.67 -4.95
N ARG A 318 11.39 -26.57 -4.61
CA ARG A 318 11.76 -26.29 -3.21
C ARG A 318 10.51 -25.98 -2.39
N LYS A 319 10.63 -26.04 -1.07
CA LYS A 319 9.59 -25.51 -0.18
C LYS A 319 9.53 -23.99 -0.33
N LYS A 320 8.39 -23.45 -0.72
CA LYS A 320 8.21 -22.03 -1.06
C LYS A 320 7.22 -21.33 -0.16
N VAL A 321 7.44 -20.04 0.05
CA VAL A 321 6.47 -19.17 0.72
C VAL A 321 6.25 -17.92 -0.11
N LEU A 322 4.99 -17.65 -0.46
CA LEU A 322 4.55 -16.42 -1.11
C LEU A 322 4.19 -15.37 -0.06
N ILE A 323 4.82 -14.21 -0.15
CA ILE A 323 4.61 -13.06 0.73
C ILE A 323 3.96 -11.96 -0.12
N LEU A 324 2.73 -11.58 0.24
CA LEU A 324 2.03 -10.49 -0.43
C LEU A 324 2.36 -9.16 0.26
N GLY A 325 2.85 -8.20 -0.53
CA GLY A 325 3.10 -6.82 -0.11
C GLY A 325 1.81 -6.01 0.05
N GLY A 326 1.95 -4.69 0.18
CA GLY A 326 0.82 -3.76 0.37
C GLY A 326 0.42 -2.95 -0.85
N GLY A 327 1.19 -3.02 -1.94
CA GLY A 327 1.03 -2.11 -3.08
C GLY A 327 1.47 -0.68 -2.72
N PRO A 328 0.96 0.36 -3.39
CA PRO A 328 1.39 1.73 -3.19
C PRO A 328 1.10 2.20 -1.76
N ASN A 329 2.10 2.88 -1.18
CA ASN A 329 1.95 3.56 0.09
C ASN A 329 0.80 4.57 0.05
N ARG A 330 0.10 4.72 1.17
CA ARG A 330 -0.95 5.72 1.41
C ARG A 330 -1.10 5.98 2.90
N ILE A 331 -1.77 7.06 3.28
CA ILE A 331 -2.01 7.36 4.70
C ILE A 331 -2.73 6.17 5.36
N GLY A 332 -2.16 5.67 6.46
CA GLY A 332 -2.60 4.47 7.16
C GLY A 332 -1.99 3.15 6.67
N GLN A 333 -1.30 3.16 5.52
CA GLN A 333 -0.59 2.02 4.93
C GLN A 333 0.76 2.46 4.36
N GLY A 334 1.75 2.55 5.25
CA GLY A 334 3.08 3.01 4.91
C GLY A 334 4.12 1.88 4.93
N ILE A 335 5.36 2.32 5.15
CA ILE A 335 6.55 1.48 5.14
C ILE A 335 6.59 0.46 6.28
N GLU A 336 5.73 0.60 7.29
CA GLU A 336 5.66 -0.30 8.45
C GLU A 336 5.27 -1.72 8.02
N PHE A 337 4.38 -1.82 7.02
CA PHE A 337 3.97 -3.09 6.42
C PHE A 337 5.07 -3.67 5.51
N ASP A 338 5.77 -2.82 4.76
CA ASP A 338 6.92 -3.22 3.95
C ASP A 338 8.04 -3.83 4.80
N TYR A 339 8.31 -3.21 5.96
CA TYR A 339 9.25 -3.72 6.96
C TYR A 339 8.88 -5.15 7.39
N CYS A 340 7.60 -5.41 7.67
CA CYS A 340 7.12 -6.73 8.06
C CYS A 340 7.33 -7.76 6.95
N CYS A 341 6.97 -7.42 5.70
CA CYS A 341 7.17 -8.27 4.53
C CYS A 341 8.67 -8.59 4.30
N CYS A 342 9.56 -7.60 4.43
CA CYS A 342 11.00 -7.82 4.30
C CYS A 342 11.53 -8.78 5.37
N HIS A 343 11.16 -8.55 6.63
CA HIS A 343 11.56 -9.41 7.74
C HIS A 343 11.05 -10.86 7.58
N ALA A 344 9.86 -11.04 7.00
CA ALA A 344 9.35 -12.37 6.65
C ALA A 344 10.24 -13.07 5.63
N SER A 345 10.59 -12.39 4.55
CA SER A 345 11.47 -12.92 3.51
C SER A 345 12.83 -13.31 4.10
N PHE A 346 13.44 -12.43 4.89
CA PHE A 346 14.74 -12.70 5.51
C PHE A 346 14.69 -13.92 6.43
N ALA A 347 13.71 -14.00 7.34
CA ALA A 347 13.61 -15.10 8.30
C ALA A 347 13.30 -16.45 7.64
N LEU A 348 12.40 -16.48 6.66
CA LEU A 348 12.01 -17.72 6.00
C LEU A 348 13.10 -18.23 5.05
N ARG A 349 13.84 -17.32 4.39
CA ARG A 349 15.02 -17.67 3.61
C ARG A 349 16.12 -18.26 4.51
N GLU A 350 16.38 -17.64 5.66
CA GLU A 350 17.29 -18.18 6.70
C GLU A 350 16.83 -19.57 7.19
N ALA A 351 15.52 -19.82 7.26
CA ALA A 351 14.93 -21.11 7.60
C ALA A 351 14.91 -22.14 6.45
N GLY A 352 15.46 -21.80 5.28
CA GLY A 352 15.64 -22.72 4.15
C GLY A 352 14.49 -22.75 3.13
N PHE A 353 13.47 -21.90 3.28
CA PHE A 353 12.42 -21.74 2.28
C PHE A 353 12.93 -20.92 1.08
N GLU A 354 12.38 -21.21 -0.10
CA GLU A 354 12.46 -20.31 -1.25
C GLU A 354 11.36 -19.24 -1.11
N THR A 355 11.79 -18.01 -0.91
CA THR A 355 10.92 -16.87 -0.64
C THR A 355 10.49 -16.19 -1.92
N ILE A 356 9.18 -15.99 -2.07
CA ILE A 356 8.57 -15.31 -3.21
C ILE A 356 7.93 -14.03 -2.68
N MET A 357 8.40 -12.87 -3.15
CA MET A 357 7.76 -11.59 -2.87
C MET A 357 6.89 -11.18 -4.04
N MET A 358 5.66 -10.74 -3.77
CA MET A 358 4.79 -10.12 -4.76
C MET A 358 4.33 -8.74 -4.28
N ASN A 359 4.68 -7.68 -5.01
CA ASN A 359 4.34 -6.30 -4.65
C ASN A 359 4.48 -5.37 -5.88
N SER A 360 3.87 -4.18 -5.83
CA SER A 360 3.83 -3.20 -6.94
C SER A 360 4.37 -1.81 -6.58
N ASN A 361 4.96 -1.65 -5.39
CA ASN A 361 5.50 -0.37 -4.93
C ASN A 361 6.98 -0.23 -5.33
N PRO A 362 7.37 0.79 -6.13
CA PRO A 362 8.76 0.97 -6.54
C PRO A 362 9.66 1.58 -5.46
N GLU A 363 9.09 2.20 -4.41
CA GLU A 363 9.84 2.90 -3.37
C GLU A 363 10.37 1.96 -2.28
N THR A 364 9.95 0.70 -2.28
CA THR A 364 10.13 -0.21 -1.13
C THR A 364 11.34 -1.14 -1.23
N VAL A 365 11.75 -1.65 -0.06
CA VAL A 365 12.82 -2.66 0.04
C VAL A 365 12.28 -4.04 -0.35
N SER A 366 10.99 -4.33 -0.16
CA SER A 366 10.40 -5.60 -0.59
C SER A 366 10.54 -5.85 -2.09
N THR A 367 10.49 -4.80 -2.91
CA THR A 367 10.68 -4.89 -4.36
C THR A 367 12.14 -4.74 -4.78
N ASP A 368 13.08 -4.86 -3.84
CA ASP A 368 14.48 -5.14 -4.17
C ASP A 368 14.66 -6.63 -4.44
N TYR A 369 15.32 -6.96 -5.56
CA TYR A 369 15.55 -8.34 -5.96
C TYR A 369 16.51 -9.07 -5.01
N ASP A 370 17.27 -8.35 -4.16
CA ASP A 370 18.10 -8.95 -3.11
C ASP A 370 17.27 -9.42 -1.88
N THR A 371 16.00 -8.98 -1.76
CA THR A 371 15.16 -9.22 -0.58
C THR A 371 14.57 -10.61 -0.52
N SER A 372 14.18 -11.17 -1.67
CA SER A 372 13.58 -12.50 -1.80
C SER A 372 14.33 -13.34 -2.83
N ASP A 373 14.14 -14.66 -2.82
CA ASP A 373 14.71 -15.53 -3.84
C ASP A 373 14.08 -15.28 -5.22
N ARG A 374 12.79 -14.90 -5.21
CA ARG A 374 11.97 -14.64 -6.41
C ARG A 374 11.12 -13.39 -6.16
N LEU A 375 11.10 -12.45 -7.11
CA LEU A 375 10.34 -11.22 -7.03
C LEU A 375 9.37 -11.15 -8.21
N TYR A 376 8.07 -11.08 -7.92
CA TYR A 376 7.02 -10.78 -8.89
C TYR A 376 6.56 -9.33 -8.69
N PHE A 377 6.93 -8.45 -9.61
CA PHE A 377 6.52 -7.05 -9.55
C PHE A 377 5.18 -6.88 -10.26
N GLU A 378 4.12 -7.24 -9.53
CA GLU A 378 2.78 -7.47 -10.06
C GLU A 378 1.70 -6.75 -9.24
N PRO A 379 0.54 -6.44 -9.85
CA PRO A 379 -0.61 -5.93 -9.12
C PRO A 379 -1.11 -6.95 -8.07
N LEU A 380 -1.60 -6.47 -6.93
CA LEU A 380 -2.13 -7.33 -5.87
C LEU A 380 -3.64 -7.51 -6.05
N THR A 381 -4.02 -8.32 -7.05
CA THR A 381 -5.42 -8.67 -7.33
C THR A 381 -5.64 -10.17 -7.22
N VAL A 382 -6.91 -10.59 -7.13
CA VAL A 382 -7.26 -12.03 -7.13
C VAL A 382 -6.73 -12.71 -8.39
N GLU A 383 -6.91 -12.08 -9.54
CA GLU A 383 -6.42 -12.59 -10.83
C GLU A 383 -4.90 -12.78 -10.84
N ASP A 384 -4.16 -11.71 -10.54
CA ASP A 384 -2.70 -11.67 -10.67
C ASP A 384 -2.05 -12.61 -9.63
N VAL A 385 -2.56 -12.66 -8.39
CA VAL A 385 -2.09 -13.60 -7.36
C VAL A 385 -2.39 -15.05 -7.76
N SER A 386 -3.60 -15.34 -8.27
CA SER A 386 -3.96 -16.69 -8.71
C SER A 386 -3.08 -17.17 -9.86
N ASN A 387 -2.67 -16.27 -10.77
CA ASN A 387 -1.73 -16.59 -11.84
C ASN A 387 -0.34 -16.99 -11.31
N VAL A 388 0.13 -16.38 -10.22
CA VAL A 388 1.39 -16.78 -9.56
C VAL A 388 1.21 -18.10 -8.83
N LEU A 389 0.06 -18.33 -8.17
CA LEU A 389 -0.23 -19.59 -7.48
C LEU A 389 -0.26 -20.78 -8.43
N ASP A 390 -0.88 -20.64 -9.60
CA ASP A 390 -0.96 -21.71 -10.61
C ASP A 390 0.43 -22.17 -11.07
N LEU A 391 1.35 -21.21 -11.15
CA LEU A 391 2.73 -21.41 -11.61
C LEU A 391 3.66 -21.91 -10.51
N GLU A 392 3.66 -21.26 -9.34
CA GLU A 392 4.65 -21.48 -8.28
C GLU A 392 4.25 -22.55 -7.29
N ARG A 393 2.93 -22.70 -7.05
CA ARG A 393 2.31 -23.62 -6.07
C ARG A 393 3.05 -23.65 -4.72
N PRO A 394 3.10 -22.53 -3.98
CA PRO A 394 3.88 -22.44 -2.75
C PRO A 394 3.28 -23.28 -1.62
N ASP A 395 4.11 -23.69 -0.65
CA ASP A 395 3.66 -24.40 0.56
C ASP A 395 2.86 -23.48 1.50
N GLY A 396 3.17 -22.18 1.47
CA GLY A 396 2.57 -21.17 2.32
C GLY A 396 2.35 -19.84 1.62
N ILE A 397 1.31 -19.13 2.06
CA ILE A 397 1.02 -17.76 1.64
C ILE A 397 0.84 -16.90 2.90
N ILE A 398 1.55 -15.78 2.99
CA ILE A 398 1.43 -14.79 4.06
C ILE A 398 0.67 -13.59 3.52
N VAL A 399 -0.48 -13.30 4.14
CA VAL A 399 -1.39 -12.19 3.77
C VAL A 399 -1.52 -11.13 4.85
N GLN A 400 -1.01 -11.41 6.06
CA GLN A 400 -1.23 -10.61 7.27
C GLN A 400 -0.24 -9.44 7.42
N PHE A 401 0.77 -9.35 6.56
CA PHE A 401 1.90 -8.42 6.73
C PHE A 401 1.83 -7.18 5.84
N GLY A 402 1.19 -7.27 4.66
CA GLY A 402 1.09 -6.15 3.71
C GLY A 402 -0.07 -5.18 3.96
N GLY A 403 -0.70 -5.20 5.14
CA GLY A 403 -1.83 -4.33 5.45
C GLY A 403 -3.15 -4.76 4.78
N GLN A 404 -4.06 -3.82 4.53
CA GLN A 404 -5.43 -4.17 4.09
C GLN A 404 -5.51 -4.78 2.69
N THR A 405 -4.58 -4.44 1.80
CA THR A 405 -4.62 -4.93 0.41
C THR A 405 -4.60 -6.46 0.35
N PRO A 406 -3.60 -7.18 0.90
CA PRO A 406 -3.61 -8.63 0.93
C PRO A 406 -4.68 -9.24 1.86
N LEU A 407 -5.08 -8.55 2.93
CA LEU A 407 -6.19 -9.04 3.77
C LEU A 407 -7.50 -9.17 3.00
N LYS A 408 -7.84 -8.20 2.14
CA LYS A 408 -9.03 -8.26 1.29
C LYS A 408 -8.99 -9.42 0.30
N LEU A 409 -7.79 -9.89 -0.04
CA LEU A 409 -7.59 -11.04 -0.92
C LEU A 409 -7.64 -12.38 -0.17
N ALA A 410 -7.52 -12.40 1.15
CA ALA A 410 -7.36 -13.63 1.93
C ALA A 410 -8.49 -14.64 1.70
N LEU A 411 -9.76 -14.22 1.82
CA LEU A 411 -10.92 -15.08 1.58
C LEU A 411 -11.07 -15.50 0.10
N PRO A 412 -11.01 -14.58 -0.90
CA PRO A 412 -11.01 -14.97 -2.31
C PRO A 412 -9.92 -15.97 -2.69
N ILE A 413 -8.70 -15.77 -2.19
CA ILE A 413 -7.56 -16.65 -2.48
C ILE A 413 -7.71 -17.99 -1.77
N GLN A 414 -8.21 -18.03 -0.53
CA GLN A 414 -8.52 -19.28 0.14
C GLN A 414 -9.53 -20.12 -0.66
N ARG A 415 -10.63 -19.51 -1.11
CA ARG A 415 -11.64 -20.19 -1.94
C ARG A 415 -11.02 -20.72 -3.23
N TYR A 416 -10.21 -19.90 -3.91
CA TYR A 416 -9.52 -20.32 -5.12
C TYR A 416 -8.65 -21.57 -4.91
N ILE A 417 -7.87 -21.60 -3.82
CA ILE A 417 -7.01 -22.74 -3.46
C ILE A 417 -7.83 -24.00 -3.19
N GLU A 418 -8.93 -23.86 -2.44
CA GLU A 418 -9.81 -24.97 -2.04
C GLU A 418 -10.55 -25.57 -3.24
N GLU A 419 -11.10 -24.73 -4.11
CA GLU A 419 -11.82 -25.13 -5.34
C GLU A 419 -10.89 -25.87 -6.32
N ASN A 420 -9.64 -25.41 -6.44
CA ASN A 420 -8.66 -26.00 -7.35
C ASN A 420 -7.83 -27.13 -6.72
N LYS A 421 -8.03 -27.42 -5.42
CA LYS A 421 -7.32 -28.48 -4.66
C LYS A 421 -5.81 -28.47 -4.90
N MET A 422 -5.21 -27.28 -4.81
CA MET A 422 -3.83 -27.06 -5.23
C MET A 422 -2.84 -27.80 -4.32
N VAL A 423 -2.07 -28.72 -4.90
CA VAL A 423 -0.93 -29.37 -4.21
C VAL A 423 0.31 -28.50 -4.40
N SER A 424 1.07 -28.31 -3.32
CA SER A 424 2.35 -27.58 -3.35
C SER A 424 3.36 -28.22 -4.31
N ALA A 425 4.18 -27.42 -4.98
CA ALA A 425 5.22 -27.91 -5.90
C ALA A 425 6.28 -28.78 -5.19
N SER A 426 6.48 -28.56 -3.88
CA SER A 426 7.37 -29.36 -3.05
C SER A 426 6.86 -30.78 -2.78
N GLY A 427 5.55 -31.02 -2.99
CA GLY A 427 4.88 -32.27 -2.66
C GLY A 427 4.65 -32.50 -1.16
N THR A 428 4.93 -31.53 -0.29
CA THR A 428 4.81 -31.72 1.17
C THR A 428 3.40 -31.51 1.72
N GLY A 429 2.48 -31.01 0.89
CA GLY A 429 1.07 -30.84 1.24
C GLY A 429 0.32 -29.99 0.23
N ASN A 430 -0.81 -29.43 0.66
CA ASN A 430 -1.59 -28.48 -0.15
C ASN A 430 -1.06 -27.05 0.02
N VAL A 431 -1.22 -26.24 -1.02
CA VAL A 431 -1.06 -24.78 -0.93
C VAL A 431 -2.05 -24.29 0.14
N LYS A 432 -1.63 -23.39 1.03
CA LYS A 432 -2.50 -22.81 2.06
C LYS A 432 -2.00 -21.45 2.53
N ILE A 433 -2.92 -20.63 3.03
CA ILE A 433 -2.58 -19.43 3.79
C ILE A 433 -2.01 -19.88 5.14
N TRP A 434 -0.84 -19.36 5.51
CA TRP A 434 -0.17 -19.61 6.78
C TRP A 434 -0.53 -18.56 7.82
N GLY A 435 -0.33 -18.88 9.09
CA GLY A 435 -0.68 -18.00 10.21
C GLY A 435 -2.17 -17.96 10.52
N THR A 436 -2.64 -16.84 11.07
CA THR A 436 -4.04 -16.64 11.44
C THR A 436 -4.93 -16.81 10.22
N SER A 437 -5.97 -17.66 10.35
CA SER A 437 -6.82 -18.04 9.23
C SER A 437 -7.64 -16.84 8.69
N PRO A 438 -7.99 -16.83 7.40
CA PRO A 438 -8.88 -15.78 6.86
C PRO A 438 -10.21 -15.68 7.58
N ASP A 439 -10.76 -16.80 8.06
CA ASP A 439 -11.98 -16.82 8.87
C ASP A 439 -11.78 -16.18 10.25
N SER A 440 -10.65 -16.42 10.91
CA SER A 440 -10.29 -15.76 12.17
C SER A 440 -10.08 -14.25 12.00
N ILE A 441 -9.51 -13.84 10.87
CA ILE A 441 -9.36 -12.42 10.51
C ILE A 441 -10.73 -11.79 10.30
N ASP A 442 -11.61 -12.44 9.52
CA ASP A 442 -12.98 -12.01 9.31
C ASP A 442 -13.79 -11.97 10.62
N ALA A 443 -13.59 -12.92 11.53
CA ALA A 443 -14.24 -12.93 12.84
C ALA A 443 -13.90 -11.71 13.71
N ALA A 444 -12.71 -11.14 13.54
CA ALA A 444 -12.30 -9.93 14.24
C ALA A 444 -12.78 -8.64 13.55
N GLU A 445 -12.94 -8.64 12.23
CA GLU A 445 -13.47 -7.51 11.46
C GLU A 445 -15.01 -7.46 11.44
N ASP A 446 -15.70 -8.62 11.49
CA ASP A 446 -17.15 -8.72 11.57
C ASP A 446 -17.65 -8.43 12.99
N ARG A 447 -18.35 -7.31 13.14
CA ARG A 447 -18.82 -6.84 14.44
C ARG A 447 -19.74 -7.83 15.17
N LYS A 448 -20.58 -8.61 14.47
CA LYS A 448 -21.49 -9.55 15.14
C LYS A 448 -20.70 -10.72 15.72
N ARG A 449 -19.79 -11.29 14.92
CA ARG A 449 -18.89 -12.38 15.36
C ARG A 449 -18.00 -11.90 16.50
N PHE A 450 -17.42 -10.71 16.35
CA PHE A 450 -16.55 -10.12 17.35
C PHE A 450 -17.28 -9.86 18.67
N ASN A 451 -18.47 -9.26 18.64
CA ASN A 451 -19.25 -9.01 19.87
C ASN A 451 -19.59 -10.30 20.62
N ALA A 452 -19.95 -11.37 19.90
CA ALA A 452 -20.23 -12.66 20.52
C ALA A 452 -18.99 -13.24 21.22
N ILE A 453 -17.81 -13.09 20.61
CA ILE A 453 -16.52 -13.49 21.20
C ILE A 453 -16.25 -12.67 22.48
N LEU A 454 -16.46 -11.35 22.45
CA LEU A 454 -16.21 -10.51 23.61
C LEU A 454 -17.14 -10.84 24.78
N GLU A 455 -18.42 -11.11 24.50
CA GLU A 455 -19.40 -11.53 25.50
C GLU A 455 -19.02 -12.88 26.13
N GLU A 456 -18.62 -13.86 25.33
CA GLU A 456 -18.13 -15.16 25.81
C GLU A 456 -16.90 -15.02 26.71
N LEU A 457 -15.99 -14.12 26.36
CA LEU A 457 -14.74 -13.90 27.10
C LEU A 457 -14.89 -12.99 28.33
N GLY A 458 -16.04 -12.32 28.49
CA GLY A 458 -16.27 -11.30 29.52
C GLY A 458 -15.35 -10.09 29.33
N ILE A 459 -15.15 -9.65 28.09
CA ILE A 459 -14.36 -8.48 27.72
C ILE A 459 -15.31 -7.31 27.48
N GLU A 460 -15.11 -6.22 28.20
CA GLU A 460 -15.93 -5.02 28.07
C GLU A 460 -15.56 -4.21 26.83
N GLN A 461 -16.57 -3.62 26.21
CA GLN A 461 -16.44 -2.71 25.08
C GLN A 461 -17.33 -1.47 25.27
N PRO A 462 -17.06 -0.35 24.59
CA PRO A 462 -17.97 0.79 24.60
C PRO A 462 -19.37 0.35 24.14
N LYS A 463 -20.42 0.86 24.80
CA LYS A 463 -21.79 0.61 24.38
C LYS A 463 -21.99 1.12 22.96
N GLY A 464 -22.59 0.32 22.08
CA GLY A 464 -22.77 0.70 20.69
C GLY A 464 -23.66 -0.27 19.92
N GLY A 465 -23.85 0.02 18.63
CA GLY A 465 -24.72 -0.76 17.76
C GLY A 465 -24.36 -0.64 16.27
N ILE A 466 -25.04 -1.44 15.47
CA ILE A 466 -24.86 -1.50 14.01
C ILE A 466 -26.09 -0.86 13.35
N ALA A 467 -25.88 0.28 12.67
CA ALA A 467 -26.91 0.97 11.92
C ALA A 467 -26.87 0.59 10.42
N ARG A 468 -28.03 0.23 9.85
CA ARG A 468 -28.19 0.03 8.39
C ARG A 468 -29.01 1.13 7.73
N SER A 469 -29.64 1.96 8.53
CA SER A 469 -30.44 3.10 8.10
C SER A 469 -30.21 4.29 9.02
N GLU A 470 -30.60 5.47 8.55
CA GLU A 470 -30.60 6.69 9.37
C GLU A 470 -31.42 6.53 10.65
N SER A 471 -32.59 5.90 10.55
CA SER A 471 -33.44 5.61 11.71
C SER A 471 -32.76 4.70 12.73
N ASP A 472 -32.02 3.68 12.28
CA ASP A 472 -31.27 2.80 13.20
C ASP A 472 -30.20 3.59 13.94
N ALA A 473 -29.43 4.42 13.22
CA ALA A 473 -28.35 5.20 13.78
C ALA A 473 -28.85 6.18 14.86
N LEU A 474 -29.95 6.88 14.59
CA LEU A 474 -30.59 7.80 15.54
C LEU A 474 -31.13 7.07 16.77
N ALA A 475 -31.74 5.89 16.58
CA ALA A 475 -32.23 5.07 17.67
C ALA A 475 -31.08 4.62 18.59
N ILE A 476 -30.00 4.09 18.02
CA ILE A 476 -28.80 3.68 18.76
C ILE A 476 -28.19 4.88 19.49
N ALA A 477 -28.02 6.02 18.82
CA ALA A 477 -27.44 7.22 19.42
C ALA A 477 -28.29 7.79 20.58
N SER A 478 -29.62 7.70 20.48
CA SER A 478 -30.55 8.09 21.55
C SER A 478 -30.44 7.17 22.77
N GLU A 479 -30.26 5.87 22.54
CA GLU A 479 -30.09 4.87 23.61
C GLU A 479 -28.76 5.02 24.36
N ILE A 480 -27.64 5.16 23.64
CA ILE A 480 -26.30 5.25 24.25
C ILE A 480 -25.93 6.67 24.70
N GLY A 481 -26.58 7.67 24.12
CA GLY A 481 -26.37 9.10 24.37
C GLY A 481 -25.12 9.68 23.71
N TYR A 482 -25.20 10.95 23.29
CA TYR A 482 -24.07 11.69 22.74
C TYR A 482 -23.00 12.05 23.78
N PRO A 483 -21.75 12.36 23.35
CA PRO A 483 -21.22 12.17 22.00
C PRO A 483 -21.06 10.69 21.63
N VAL A 484 -21.13 10.41 20.33
CA VAL A 484 -20.94 9.07 19.74
C VAL A 484 -19.86 9.12 18.67
N VAL A 485 -19.17 8.00 18.50
CA VAL A 485 -18.23 7.77 17.41
C VAL A 485 -18.94 7.00 16.32
N VAL A 486 -18.86 7.51 15.09
CA VAL A 486 -19.39 6.82 13.92
C VAL A 486 -18.27 6.38 13.00
N ARG A 487 -18.33 5.13 12.52
CA ARG A 487 -17.32 4.57 11.61
C ARG A 487 -17.93 3.58 10.61
N PRO A 488 -17.42 3.53 9.37
CA PRO A 488 -17.72 2.45 8.44
C PRO A 488 -17.10 1.12 8.90
N SER A 489 -17.64 0.00 8.44
CA SER A 489 -17.05 -1.34 8.65
C SER A 489 -15.92 -1.62 7.63
N TYR A 490 -15.00 -2.55 7.93
CA TYR A 490 -13.91 -3.01 7.01
C TYR A 490 -12.94 -1.91 6.51
N VAL A 491 -12.69 -0.89 7.33
CA VAL A 491 -11.76 0.22 7.00
C VAL A 491 -10.54 0.24 7.94
N LEU A 492 -9.41 0.72 7.41
CA LEU A 492 -8.19 0.98 8.17
C LEU A 492 -7.94 2.48 8.26
N GLY A 493 -7.32 2.94 9.36
CA GLY A 493 -6.88 4.34 9.49
C GLY A 493 -8.01 5.32 9.81
N GLY A 494 -9.08 4.83 10.43
CA GLY A 494 -10.26 5.63 10.79
C GLY A 494 -10.93 6.29 9.59
N ARG A 495 -10.88 5.66 8.41
CA ARG A 495 -11.40 6.27 7.17
C ARG A 495 -12.87 6.67 7.34
N ALA A 496 -13.15 7.95 7.12
CA ALA A 496 -14.47 8.54 7.33
C ALA A 496 -15.04 8.30 8.74
N MET A 497 -14.20 8.27 9.78
CA MET A 497 -14.65 8.23 11.17
C MET A 497 -14.91 9.65 11.68
N GLU A 498 -15.97 9.87 12.46
CA GLU A 498 -16.29 11.18 13.02
C GLU A 498 -16.83 11.06 14.46
N ILE A 499 -16.52 12.05 15.31
CA ILE A 499 -17.15 12.21 16.62
C ILE A 499 -18.35 13.14 16.46
N VAL A 500 -19.54 12.61 16.73
CA VAL A 500 -20.82 13.27 16.52
C VAL A 500 -21.44 13.63 17.87
N TYR A 501 -21.99 14.85 17.96
CA TYR A 501 -22.48 15.42 19.22
C TYR A 501 -24.01 15.62 19.26
N ASN A 502 -24.70 15.42 18.13
CA ASN A 502 -26.15 15.56 18.03
C ASN A 502 -26.69 14.93 16.73
N ASP A 503 -28.00 14.73 16.69
CA ASP A 503 -28.74 14.13 15.57
C ASP A 503 -28.48 14.84 14.23
N LYS A 504 -28.43 16.18 14.22
CA LYS A 504 -28.22 16.96 13.00
C LYS A 504 -26.87 16.64 12.35
N LYS A 505 -25.81 16.50 13.15
CA LYS A 505 -24.50 16.09 12.66
C LYS A 505 -24.51 14.61 12.23
N LEU A 506 -25.21 13.74 12.95
CA LEU A 506 -25.31 12.31 12.60
C LEU A 506 -25.93 12.10 11.22
N ILE A 507 -27.05 12.78 10.93
CA ILE A 507 -27.73 12.71 9.64
C ILE A 507 -26.82 13.20 8.51
N LYS A 508 -26.11 14.32 8.74
CA LYS A 508 -25.16 14.86 7.75
C LYS A 508 -24.02 13.89 7.45
N TYR A 509 -23.48 13.26 8.50
CA TYR A 509 -22.45 12.24 8.36
C TYR A 509 -22.95 11.08 7.50
N LEU A 510 -24.13 10.52 7.82
CA LEU A 510 -24.70 9.38 7.10
C LEU A 510 -24.96 9.67 5.62
N ALA A 511 -25.46 10.86 5.29
CA ALA A 511 -25.66 11.29 3.90
C ALA A 511 -24.36 11.32 3.08
N THR A 512 -23.21 11.50 3.74
CA THR A 512 -21.89 11.56 3.12
C THR A 512 -21.20 10.20 3.14
N ALA A 513 -21.23 9.50 4.27
CA ALA A 513 -20.54 8.23 4.50
C ALA A 513 -21.14 7.07 3.68
N VAL A 514 -22.47 7.04 3.50
CA VAL A 514 -23.13 6.00 2.66
C VAL A 514 -22.71 6.10 1.19
N GLN A 515 -22.28 7.28 0.72
CA GLN A 515 -21.73 7.44 -0.64
C GLN A 515 -20.32 6.83 -0.79
N VAL A 516 -19.58 6.66 0.30
CA VAL A 516 -18.20 6.16 0.28
C VAL A 516 -18.15 4.64 0.17
N ASP A 517 -19.09 3.92 0.80
CA ASP A 517 -19.20 2.46 0.71
C ASP A 517 -20.69 2.00 0.71
N PRO A 518 -21.34 2.01 -0.46
CA PRO A 518 -22.75 1.65 -0.59
C PRO A 518 -22.97 0.17 -0.23
N GLY A 519 -23.62 -0.09 0.90
CA GLY A 519 -24.01 -1.44 1.34
C GLY A 519 -23.35 -1.92 2.63
N GLN A 520 -22.35 -1.20 3.14
CA GLN A 520 -21.75 -1.51 4.44
C GLN A 520 -22.51 -0.84 5.60
N PRO A 521 -22.71 -1.54 6.72
CA PRO A 521 -23.32 -0.94 7.90
C PRO A 521 -22.36 0.05 8.59
N VAL A 522 -22.95 1.03 9.26
CA VAL A 522 -22.23 2.04 10.07
C VAL A 522 -22.28 1.62 11.53
N LEU A 523 -21.13 1.66 12.20
CA LEU A 523 -21.04 1.44 13.65
C LEU A 523 -21.25 2.77 14.37
N VAL A 524 -22.06 2.74 15.42
CA VAL A 524 -22.32 3.87 16.31
C VAL A 524 -21.95 3.43 17.72
N ASP A 525 -20.80 3.87 18.20
CA ASP A 525 -20.25 3.49 19.51
C ASP A 525 -20.21 4.72 20.44
N LYS A 526 -20.34 4.51 21.76
CA LYS A 526 -20.24 5.58 22.76
C LYS A 526 -18.83 6.17 22.73
N TYR A 527 -18.72 7.49 22.59
CA TYR A 527 -17.43 8.15 22.73
C TYR A 527 -17.01 8.20 24.21
N LEU A 528 -15.84 7.64 24.51
CA LEU A 528 -15.25 7.65 25.84
C LEU A 528 -14.47 8.96 26.03
N ILE A 529 -15.10 9.94 26.66
CA ILE A 529 -14.52 11.26 26.93
C ILE A 529 -13.35 11.11 27.92
N ASP A 530 -12.27 11.86 27.68
CA ASP A 530 -11.06 11.92 28.52
C ASP A 530 -10.40 10.55 28.79
N ALA A 531 -10.60 9.58 27.90
CA ALA A 531 -10.02 8.25 28.02
C ALA A 531 -8.59 8.20 27.45
N VAL A 532 -7.71 7.43 28.09
CA VAL A 532 -6.36 7.14 27.60
C VAL A 532 -6.43 5.99 26.61
N GLU A 533 -5.87 6.15 25.41
CA GLU A 533 -5.79 5.08 24.41
C GLU A 533 -4.50 4.26 24.56
N ILE A 534 -4.61 2.94 24.41
CA ILE A 534 -3.51 1.99 24.56
C ILE A 534 -3.46 1.08 23.33
N ASP A 535 -2.29 0.95 22.73
CA ASP A 535 -2.02 -0.10 21.73
C ASP A 535 -1.25 -1.25 22.38
N VAL A 536 -1.61 -2.48 22.03
CA VAL A 536 -0.92 -3.69 22.46
C VAL A 536 -0.58 -4.53 21.26
N ASP A 537 0.71 -4.72 21.04
CA ASP A 537 1.21 -5.65 20.03
C ASP A 537 1.56 -6.98 20.71
N ALA A 538 1.07 -8.08 20.16
CA ALA A 538 1.26 -9.43 20.67
C ALA A 538 1.62 -10.42 19.55
N LEU A 539 2.23 -11.52 19.96
CA LEU A 539 2.64 -12.62 19.10
C LEU A 539 2.08 -13.93 19.67
N ALA A 540 1.45 -14.75 18.85
CA ALA A 540 0.90 -16.04 19.26
C ALA A 540 1.34 -17.17 18.32
N ASP A 541 1.49 -18.39 18.85
CA ASP A 541 1.79 -19.58 18.07
C ASP A 541 0.60 -20.55 17.94
N SER A 542 0.74 -21.54 17.07
CA SER A 542 -0.28 -22.57 16.84
C SER A 542 -0.51 -23.49 18.05
N ALA A 543 0.35 -23.45 19.07
CA ALA A 543 0.14 -24.16 20.33
C ALA A 543 -0.71 -23.33 21.32
N GLY A 544 -1.11 -22.12 20.95
CA GLY A 544 -1.91 -21.22 21.77
C GLY A 544 -1.08 -20.45 22.80
N ASN A 545 0.25 -20.45 22.71
CA ASN A 545 1.08 -19.58 23.53
C ASN A 545 0.97 -18.16 22.99
N VAL A 546 0.94 -17.17 23.89
CA VAL A 546 0.82 -15.76 23.55
C VAL A 546 1.86 -15.00 24.36
N VAL A 547 2.61 -14.12 23.69
CA VAL A 547 3.58 -13.23 24.31
C VAL A 547 3.26 -11.80 23.90
N ILE A 548 3.18 -10.91 24.89
CA ILE A 548 3.04 -9.48 24.67
C ILE A 548 4.36 -8.94 24.14
N GLY A 549 4.33 -8.34 22.96
CA GLY A 549 5.47 -7.64 22.36
C GLY A 549 5.68 -6.27 23.01
N GLY A 550 4.63 -5.51 23.21
CA GLY A 550 4.69 -4.20 23.88
C GLY A 550 3.32 -3.60 24.13
N ILE A 551 3.22 -2.85 25.23
CA ILE A 551 2.04 -2.06 25.60
C ILE A 551 2.43 -0.58 25.50
N MET A 552 1.73 0.15 24.65
CA MET A 552 2.02 1.54 24.30
C MET A 552 0.91 2.44 24.80
N GLU A 553 1.27 3.44 25.60
CA GLU A 553 0.32 4.46 26.07
C GLU A 553 0.38 5.67 25.16
N HIS A 554 -0.77 6.08 24.62
CA HIS A 554 -0.85 7.29 23.80
C HIS A 554 -0.77 8.55 24.68
N ILE A 555 -0.20 9.61 24.12
CA ILE A 555 -0.14 10.92 24.78
C ILE A 555 -1.46 11.67 24.57
N GLU A 556 -1.99 11.62 23.36
CA GLU A 556 -3.33 12.09 23.04
C GLU A 556 -4.39 11.14 23.60
N GLN A 557 -5.55 11.70 23.93
CA GLN A 557 -6.71 10.93 24.39
C GLN A 557 -7.34 10.11 23.25
N ALA A 558 -8.09 9.08 23.63
CA ALA A 558 -8.93 8.32 22.72
C ALA A 558 -9.87 9.26 21.96
N GLY A 559 -9.94 9.10 20.64
CA GLY A 559 -10.60 10.04 19.73
C GLY A 559 -9.65 10.80 18.82
N ILE A 560 -8.36 10.84 19.17
CA ILE A 560 -7.29 11.07 18.21
C ILE A 560 -6.80 9.70 17.74
N HIS A 561 -6.79 9.49 16.42
CA HIS A 561 -6.48 8.19 15.87
C HIS A 561 -5.04 7.74 16.21
N SER A 562 -4.86 6.48 16.64
CA SER A 562 -3.57 5.86 17.01
C SER A 562 -2.37 6.17 16.08
N GLY A 563 -2.64 6.22 14.78
CA GLY A 563 -1.64 6.60 13.77
C GLY A 563 -1.09 8.01 13.91
N ASP A 564 -1.91 8.97 14.33
CA ASP A 564 -1.55 10.38 14.51
C ASP A 564 -1.11 10.70 15.95
N SER A 565 -1.43 9.84 16.90
CA SER A 565 -1.01 10.00 18.30
C SER A 565 0.49 9.75 18.47
N ALA A 566 1.10 10.51 19.35
CA ALA A 566 2.35 10.11 19.98
C ALA A 566 2.07 8.98 20.99
N CYS A 567 3.04 8.09 21.18
CA CYS A 567 2.90 7.03 22.19
C CYS A 567 4.21 6.68 22.88
N SER A 568 4.11 6.18 24.11
CA SER A 568 5.24 5.80 24.97
C SER A 568 5.27 4.29 25.21
N LEU A 569 6.46 3.71 25.13
CA LEU A 569 6.78 2.36 25.59
C LEU A 569 8.01 2.42 26.51
N PRO A 570 7.91 2.01 27.79
CA PRO A 570 6.71 1.49 28.45
C PRO A 570 5.65 2.56 28.75
N THR A 571 4.49 2.13 29.23
CA THR A 571 3.41 3.00 29.73
C THR A 571 3.87 3.86 30.91
N ARG A 572 3.23 5.02 31.09
CA ARG A 572 3.56 6.08 32.04
C ARG A 572 2.54 6.19 33.18
N THR A 573 1.25 6.25 32.86
CA THR A 573 0.19 6.60 33.82
C THR A 573 -0.78 5.44 34.09
N VAL A 574 -0.75 4.39 33.26
CA VAL A 574 -1.60 3.21 33.44
C VAL A 574 -1.27 2.48 34.74
N SER A 575 -2.31 2.14 35.51
CA SER A 575 -2.18 1.38 36.76
C SER A 575 -1.76 -0.07 36.52
N GLY A 576 -1.10 -0.68 37.51
CA GLY A 576 -0.70 -2.11 37.42
C GLY A 576 -1.90 -3.04 37.17
N GLN A 577 -3.03 -2.78 37.83
CA GLN A 577 -4.27 -3.54 37.62
C GLN A 577 -4.81 -3.37 36.20
N GLY A 578 -4.79 -2.16 35.63
CA GLY A 578 -5.19 -1.91 34.25
C GLY A 578 -4.32 -2.70 33.26
N LEU A 579 -3.00 -2.70 33.47
CA LEU A 579 -2.08 -3.48 32.64
C LEU A 579 -2.31 -4.99 32.75
N GLU A 580 -2.64 -5.52 33.94
CA GLU A 580 -2.97 -6.94 34.12
C GLU A 580 -4.25 -7.33 33.36
N VAL A 581 -5.29 -6.47 33.41
CA VAL A 581 -6.54 -6.66 32.65
C VAL A 581 -6.23 -6.69 31.15
N ILE A 582 -5.47 -5.72 30.66
CA ILE A 582 -5.07 -5.62 29.25
C ILE A 582 -4.34 -6.89 28.80
N ARG A 583 -3.30 -7.32 29.53
CA ARG A 583 -2.55 -8.55 29.21
C ARG A 583 -3.44 -9.79 29.19
N SER A 584 -4.32 -9.91 30.18
CA SER A 584 -5.26 -11.03 30.30
C SER A 584 -6.24 -11.07 29.12
N TRP A 585 -6.85 -9.94 28.78
CA TRP A 585 -7.80 -9.82 27.68
C TRP A 585 -7.13 -10.06 26.33
N THR A 586 -5.96 -9.47 26.07
CA THR A 586 -5.19 -9.72 24.84
C THR A 586 -4.87 -11.21 24.70
N THR A 587 -4.44 -11.87 25.77
CA THR A 587 -4.12 -13.31 25.75
C THR A 587 -5.35 -14.17 25.49
N LYS A 588 -6.47 -13.89 26.16
CA LYS A 588 -7.73 -14.63 25.95
C LYS A 588 -8.24 -14.46 24.52
N LEU A 589 -8.20 -13.23 24.01
CA LEU A 589 -8.69 -12.92 22.67
C LEU A 589 -7.84 -13.59 21.59
N ALA A 590 -6.51 -13.54 21.71
CA ALA A 590 -5.60 -14.24 20.81
C ALA A 590 -5.88 -15.75 20.73
N LYS A 591 -6.13 -16.38 21.89
CA LYS A 591 -6.47 -17.81 21.97
C LYS A 591 -7.82 -18.11 21.33
N CYS A 592 -8.85 -17.32 21.63
CA CYS A 592 -10.19 -17.50 21.09
C CYS A 592 -10.22 -17.34 19.56
N LEU A 593 -9.51 -16.34 19.03
CA LEU A 593 -9.39 -16.10 17.59
C LEU A 593 -8.43 -17.09 16.89
N ASN A 594 -7.78 -18.00 17.62
CA ASN A 594 -6.76 -18.91 17.10
C ASN A 594 -5.66 -18.17 16.32
N VAL A 595 -5.16 -17.07 16.90
CA VAL A 595 -4.10 -16.26 16.29
C VAL A 595 -2.84 -17.09 16.15
N CYS A 596 -2.22 -17.06 14.96
CA CYS A 596 -0.90 -17.62 14.70
C CYS A 596 -0.09 -16.58 13.91
N GLY A 597 0.92 -16.00 14.56
CA GLY A 597 1.61 -14.80 14.10
C GLY A 597 1.22 -13.58 14.92
N LEU A 598 1.17 -12.41 14.26
CA LEU A 598 0.98 -11.12 14.91
C LEU A 598 -0.49 -10.81 15.19
N MET A 599 -0.75 -10.11 16.30
CA MET A 599 -2.02 -9.46 16.60
C MET A 599 -1.78 -8.12 17.29
N ASN A 600 -2.61 -7.14 16.99
CA ASN A 600 -2.68 -5.86 17.68
C ASN A 600 -4.05 -5.70 18.33
N CYS A 601 -4.11 -5.13 19.53
CA CYS A 601 -5.35 -4.76 20.21
C CYS A 601 -5.28 -3.29 20.65
N GLN A 602 -6.38 -2.57 20.48
CA GLN A 602 -6.53 -1.20 20.96
C GLN A 602 -7.51 -1.17 22.13
N TYR A 603 -7.12 -0.49 23.19
CA TYR A 603 -7.93 -0.31 24.40
C TYR A 603 -8.10 1.18 24.70
N ALA A 604 -9.16 1.49 25.44
CA ALA A 604 -9.34 2.77 26.10
C ALA A 604 -9.47 2.57 27.60
N ILE A 605 -8.88 3.46 28.38
CA ILE A 605 -8.99 3.47 29.85
C ILE A 605 -9.75 4.74 30.24
N SER A 606 -10.91 4.58 30.87
CA SER A 606 -11.70 5.73 31.35
C SER A 606 -10.97 6.48 32.47
N THR A 607 -11.40 7.70 32.75
CA THR A 607 -10.92 8.49 33.90
C THR A 607 -11.13 7.79 35.25
N PHE A 608 -12.05 6.83 35.33
CA PHE A 608 -12.30 6.00 36.51
C PHE A 608 -11.45 4.72 36.56
N GLY A 609 -10.61 4.48 35.56
CA GLY A 609 -9.71 3.33 35.47
C GLY A 609 -10.34 2.06 34.87
N GLU A 610 -11.52 2.17 34.26
CA GLU A 610 -12.19 1.06 33.59
C GLU A 610 -11.55 0.82 32.21
N VAL A 611 -11.26 -0.44 31.89
CA VAL A 611 -10.63 -0.83 30.62
C VAL A 611 -11.73 -1.26 29.64
N PHE A 612 -11.68 -0.73 28.42
CA PHE A 612 -12.57 -1.08 27.31
C PHE A 612 -11.74 -1.50 26.10
N LEU A 613 -12.12 -2.58 25.43
CA LEU A 613 -11.55 -2.96 24.13
C LEU A 613 -12.22 -2.14 23.01
N LEU A 614 -11.41 -1.51 22.16
CA LEU A 614 -11.88 -0.75 21.00
C LEU A 614 -11.92 -1.62 19.74
N GLU A 615 -10.82 -2.30 19.45
CA GLU A 615 -10.69 -3.21 18.31
C GLU A 615 -9.55 -4.22 18.51
N ALA A 616 -9.58 -5.30 17.72
CA ALA A 616 -8.48 -6.24 17.59
C ALA A 616 -8.21 -6.56 16.13
N ASN A 617 -6.93 -6.57 15.79
CA ASN A 617 -6.40 -6.70 14.46
C ASN A 617 -5.48 -7.94 14.42
N PRO A 618 -5.96 -9.14 14.05
CA PRO A 618 -5.18 -10.39 14.02
C PRO A 618 -4.20 -10.44 12.82
N ARG A 619 -3.37 -9.40 12.72
CA ARG A 619 -2.41 -9.15 11.65
C ARG A 619 -1.30 -8.20 12.14
N ALA A 620 -0.36 -7.88 11.26
CA ALA A 620 0.57 -6.78 11.52
C ALA A 620 -0.18 -5.44 11.65
N SER A 621 0.19 -4.67 12.67
CA SER A 621 -0.11 -3.24 12.83
C SER A 621 1.10 -2.40 12.39
N ARG A 622 0.89 -1.08 12.30
CA ARG A 622 1.98 -0.13 12.00
C ARG A 622 2.98 0.03 13.15
N THR A 623 2.64 -0.39 14.37
CA THR A 623 3.48 -0.20 15.57
C THR A 623 4.54 -1.29 15.74
N PHE A 624 4.42 -2.44 15.07
CA PHE A 624 5.40 -3.53 15.20
C PHE A 624 6.86 -3.14 14.92
N PRO A 625 7.19 -2.31 13.90
CA PRO A 625 8.56 -1.84 13.70
C PRO A 625 9.08 -1.01 14.87
N PHE A 626 8.25 -0.14 15.47
CA PHE A 626 8.57 0.66 16.65
C PHE A 626 8.78 -0.23 17.88
N VAL A 627 7.83 -1.12 18.19
CA VAL A 627 7.93 -2.05 19.31
C VAL A 627 9.17 -2.93 19.18
N SER A 628 9.42 -3.50 17.99
CA SER A 628 10.59 -4.33 17.73
C SER A 628 11.91 -3.60 18.03
N LYS A 629 11.98 -2.30 17.74
CA LYS A 629 13.18 -1.48 17.93
C LYS A 629 13.34 -1.09 19.39
N ALA A 630 12.25 -0.78 20.08
CA ALA A 630 12.25 -0.45 21.50
C ALA A 630 12.69 -1.63 22.38
N ILE A 631 12.20 -2.85 22.09
CA ILE A 631 12.54 -4.03 22.90
C ILE A 631 13.77 -4.79 22.40
N GLY A 632 14.26 -4.48 21.19
CA GLY A 632 15.41 -5.17 20.59
C GLY A 632 15.10 -6.58 20.06
N HIS A 633 13.84 -6.91 19.81
CA HIS A 633 13.42 -8.21 19.27
C HIS A 633 12.68 -8.05 17.92
N PRO A 634 13.06 -8.81 16.87
CA PRO A 634 12.47 -8.66 15.54
C PRO A 634 11.12 -9.41 15.43
N LEU A 635 10.05 -8.83 15.98
CA LEU A 635 8.73 -9.49 16.10
C LEU A 635 8.19 -10.04 14.77
N ALA A 636 8.37 -9.30 13.67
CA ALA A 636 7.97 -9.78 12.34
C ALA A 636 8.73 -11.04 11.89
N LYS A 637 10.03 -11.18 12.22
CA LYS A 637 10.80 -12.41 11.93
C LYS A 637 10.25 -13.59 12.73
N TYR A 638 10.01 -13.38 14.03
CA TYR A 638 9.47 -14.42 14.90
C TYR A 638 8.09 -14.88 14.44
N ALA A 639 7.21 -13.94 14.09
CA ALA A 639 5.91 -14.25 13.52
C ALA A 639 6.00 -15.08 12.24
N SER A 640 6.91 -14.77 11.32
CA SER A 640 7.06 -15.56 10.09
C SER A 640 7.48 -17.01 10.35
N LEU A 641 8.41 -17.21 11.28
CA LEU A 641 8.81 -18.56 11.71
C LEU A 641 7.65 -19.30 12.38
N VAL A 642 6.89 -18.60 13.21
CA VAL A 642 5.70 -19.16 13.87
C VAL A 642 4.62 -19.56 12.87
N MET A 643 4.34 -18.70 11.89
CA MET A 643 3.40 -19.00 10.80
C MET A 643 3.85 -20.21 9.96
N SER A 644 5.16 -20.51 9.91
CA SER A 644 5.70 -21.72 9.25
C SER A 644 5.67 -22.99 10.12
N GLY A 645 5.30 -22.88 11.40
CA GLY A 645 5.12 -24.00 12.33
C GLY A 645 6.10 -24.05 13.51
N VAL A 646 7.02 -23.08 13.64
CA VAL A 646 7.91 -22.98 14.82
C VAL A 646 7.14 -22.47 16.03
N THR A 647 7.42 -22.97 17.22
CA THR A 647 6.77 -22.50 18.46
C THR A 647 7.53 -21.34 19.11
N LEU A 648 6.86 -20.57 19.96
CA LEU A 648 7.51 -19.50 20.73
C LEU A 648 8.58 -20.05 21.69
N ALA A 649 8.40 -21.27 22.19
CA ALA A 649 9.37 -21.98 23.00
C ALA A 649 10.66 -22.28 22.22
N GLU A 650 10.56 -22.74 20.98
CA GLU A 650 11.73 -23.01 20.11
C GLU A 650 12.47 -21.72 19.73
N LEU A 651 11.76 -20.59 19.61
CA LEU A 651 12.37 -19.28 19.36
C LEU A 651 13.02 -18.67 20.62
N GLY A 652 12.75 -19.21 21.81
CA GLY A 652 13.21 -18.64 23.08
C GLY A 652 12.55 -17.30 23.43
N PHE A 653 11.40 -16.98 22.82
CA PHE A 653 10.64 -15.75 23.07
C PHE A 653 9.32 -16.09 23.75
N THR A 654 9.39 -16.35 25.06
CA THR A 654 8.26 -16.87 25.86
C THR A 654 7.73 -15.89 26.90
N GLN A 655 8.33 -14.70 27.02
CA GLN A 655 7.98 -13.70 28.02
C GLN A 655 8.05 -12.30 27.42
N GLU A 656 7.21 -11.41 27.93
CA GLU A 656 7.22 -9.98 27.57
C GLU A 656 8.54 -9.32 27.98
N VAL A 657 9.07 -8.47 27.09
CA VAL A 657 10.28 -7.69 27.35
C VAL A 657 9.89 -6.26 27.66
N VAL A 658 10.11 -5.83 28.91
CA VAL A 658 9.94 -4.43 29.32
C VAL A 658 11.30 -3.73 29.27
N PRO A 659 11.53 -2.77 28.36
CA PRO A 659 12.82 -2.12 28.23
C PRO A 659 13.11 -1.22 29.44
N LYS A 660 14.41 -1.06 29.75
CA LYS A 660 14.88 -0.15 30.82
C LYS A 660 14.89 1.32 30.41
N HIS A 661 14.90 1.57 29.11
CA HIS A 661 14.80 2.90 28.53
C HIS A 661 13.36 3.17 28.10
N ILE A 662 13.04 4.43 27.87
CA ILE A 662 11.76 4.89 27.34
C ILE A 662 11.93 5.20 25.87
N SER A 663 11.00 4.67 25.07
CA SER A 663 10.87 4.94 23.65
C SER A 663 9.57 5.68 23.41
N VAL A 664 9.65 6.83 22.73
CA VAL A 664 8.48 7.61 22.32
C VAL A 664 8.41 7.64 20.81
N LYS A 665 7.25 7.28 20.25
CA LYS A 665 6.91 7.50 18.84
C LYS A 665 6.14 8.80 18.71
N GLU A 666 6.45 9.60 17.69
CA GLU A 666 5.74 10.82 17.33
C GLU A 666 5.40 10.81 15.82
N ALA A 667 4.26 11.37 15.44
CA ALA A 667 3.75 11.37 14.07
C ALA A 667 4.20 12.60 13.27
N VAL A 668 4.34 12.45 11.94
CA VAL A 668 4.65 13.53 11.01
C VAL A 668 3.45 13.81 10.10
N LEU A 669 2.90 15.03 10.21
CA LEU A 669 1.64 15.44 9.58
C LEU A 669 1.88 16.33 8.35
N PRO A 670 1.19 16.09 7.22
CA PRO A 670 1.47 16.77 5.96
C PRO A 670 0.65 18.06 5.75
N PHE A 671 0.13 18.69 6.82
CA PHE A 671 -0.82 19.81 6.69
C PHE A 671 -0.32 20.97 5.82
N GLU A 672 0.99 21.27 5.85
CA GLU A 672 1.60 22.31 5.01
C GLU A 672 1.44 22.05 3.49
N LYS A 673 1.24 20.79 3.08
CA LYS A 673 1.05 20.38 1.68
C LYS A 673 -0.41 20.53 1.21
N PHE A 674 -1.35 20.63 2.15
CA PHE A 674 -2.79 20.62 1.89
C PHE A 674 -3.43 21.93 2.36
N GLN A 675 -3.03 23.05 1.74
CA GLN A 675 -3.62 24.35 2.03
C GLN A 675 -5.15 24.32 1.94
N GLY A 676 -5.81 25.01 2.87
CA GLY A 676 -7.27 25.06 2.99
C GLY A 676 -7.88 23.96 3.87
N CYS A 677 -7.12 22.91 4.23
CA CYS A 677 -7.59 21.94 5.20
C CYS A 677 -7.45 22.46 6.64
N ASP A 678 -8.31 21.95 7.53
CA ASP A 678 -8.20 22.21 8.95
C ASP A 678 -6.99 21.46 9.55
N ILE A 679 -6.23 22.12 10.42
CA ILE A 679 -5.00 21.61 11.06
C ILE A 679 -5.38 21.03 12.43
N LEU A 680 -6.41 20.18 12.45
CA LEU A 680 -6.89 19.50 13.65
C LEU A 680 -6.64 18.00 13.54
N LEU A 681 -6.30 17.41 14.68
CA LEU A 681 -6.30 15.97 14.87
C LEU A 681 -7.73 15.49 15.12
N GLY A 682 -7.98 14.22 14.83
CA GLY A 682 -9.29 13.62 15.05
C GLY A 682 -9.24 12.11 14.86
N PRO A 683 -10.40 11.46 14.75
CA PRO A 683 -10.50 10.01 14.70
C PRO A 683 -10.10 9.42 13.34
N GLU A 684 -9.87 10.26 12.32
CA GLU A 684 -9.32 9.84 11.04
C GLU A 684 -7.83 10.17 10.94
N MET A 685 -7.01 9.17 10.62
CA MET A 685 -5.56 9.32 10.46
C MET A 685 -5.20 10.20 9.25
N ARG A 686 -4.23 11.10 9.44
CA ARG A 686 -3.68 12.01 8.42
C ARG A 686 -2.16 12.04 8.33
N SER A 687 -1.44 11.46 9.29
CA SER A 687 0.02 11.39 9.29
C SER A 687 0.57 10.55 8.14
N THR A 688 1.79 10.90 7.73
CA THR A 688 2.49 10.28 6.59
C THR A 688 3.74 9.50 6.99
N GLY A 689 4.16 9.61 8.26
CA GLY A 689 5.29 8.91 8.81
C GLY A 689 5.41 9.13 10.31
N GLU A 690 6.46 8.58 10.88
CA GLU A 690 6.73 8.60 12.32
C GLU A 690 8.23 8.69 12.61
N VAL A 691 8.55 9.12 13.83
CA VAL A 691 9.91 9.19 14.36
C VAL A 691 9.96 8.59 15.76
N MET A 692 11.15 8.18 16.21
CA MET A 692 11.36 7.54 17.50
C MET A 692 12.41 8.30 18.33
N GLY A 693 12.04 8.75 19.52
CA GLY A 693 12.95 9.29 20.53
C GLY A 693 13.23 8.27 21.63
N ILE A 694 14.49 8.08 21.99
CA ILE A 694 14.91 7.15 23.06
C ILE A 694 15.70 7.90 24.11
N ASP A 695 15.34 7.68 25.38
CA ASP A 695 16.08 8.19 26.54
C ASP A 695 15.78 7.33 27.78
N TYR A 696 16.50 7.54 28.89
CA TYR A 696 16.15 6.92 30.17
C TYR A 696 15.06 7.71 30.91
N GLU A 697 14.84 8.97 30.54
CA GLU A 697 13.75 9.81 31.06
C GLU A 697 12.71 10.11 29.98
N PHE A 698 11.42 10.13 30.37
CA PHE A 698 10.32 10.37 29.43
C PHE A 698 10.45 11.73 28.73
N SER A 699 10.79 12.77 29.49
CA SER A 699 10.99 14.13 28.96
C SER A 699 12.05 14.18 27.87
N GLY A 700 13.17 13.46 28.06
CA GLY A 700 14.23 13.36 27.06
C GLY A 700 13.80 12.60 25.82
N ALA A 701 13.11 11.47 25.98
CA ALA A 701 12.59 10.67 24.88
C ALA A 701 11.55 11.47 24.05
N PHE A 702 10.61 12.12 24.72
CA PHE A 702 9.56 12.93 24.12
C PHE A 702 10.12 14.15 23.38
N ALA A 703 11.07 14.89 23.99
CA ALA A 703 11.72 16.01 23.34
C ALA A 703 12.47 15.59 22.06
N LYS A 704 13.19 14.46 22.09
CA LYS A 704 13.87 13.91 20.90
C LYS A 704 12.87 13.54 19.80
N ALA A 705 11.74 12.94 20.16
CA ALA A 705 10.70 12.57 19.21
C ALA A 705 10.10 13.83 18.55
N GLN A 706 9.70 14.84 19.33
CA GLN A 706 9.17 16.09 18.77
C GLN A 706 10.15 16.83 17.85
N ILE A 707 11.42 16.97 18.28
CA ILE A 707 12.46 17.61 17.47
C ILE A 707 12.63 16.87 16.14
N SER A 708 12.63 15.54 16.18
CA SER A 708 12.77 14.69 14.99
C SER A 708 11.56 14.76 14.06
N ALA A 709 10.37 14.98 14.60
CA ALA A 709 9.14 15.20 13.83
C ALA A 709 9.09 16.59 13.17
N GLY A 710 10.12 17.42 13.36
CA GLY A 710 10.21 18.77 12.81
C GLY A 710 9.58 19.84 13.71
N GLN A 711 9.05 19.46 14.88
CA GLN A 711 8.50 20.41 15.84
C GLN A 711 9.64 21.14 16.56
N LYS A 712 9.80 22.44 16.27
CA LYS A 712 10.82 23.29 16.87
C LYS A 712 10.19 24.19 17.93
N LEU A 713 9.96 23.63 19.12
CA LEU A 713 9.49 24.42 20.26
C LEU A 713 10.59 25.37 20.75
N THR A 714 10.24 26.63 20.98
CA THR A 714 11.17 27.61 21.54
C THR A 714 11.31 27.43 23.05
N SER A 715 12.52 27.58 23.58
CA SER A 715 12.77 27.50 25.03
C SER A 715 12.38 28.77 25.81
N SER A 716 12.03 29.84 25.10
CA SER A 716 11.58 31.12 25.64
C SER A 716 10.66 31.83 24.64
N GLY A 717 9.79 32.72 25.09
CA GLY A 717 8.89 33.50 24.26
C GLY A 717 7.50 33.66 24.87
N THR A 718 6.53 34.08 24.06
CA THR A 718 5.14 34.25 24.46
C THR A 718 4.34 33.00 24.10
N VAL A 719 3.59 32.45 25.07
CA VAL A 719 2.66 31.33 24.85
C VAL A 719 1.24 31.89 24.69
N PHE A 720 0.55 31.51 23.61
CA PHE A 720 -0.87 31.79 23.42
C PHE A 720 -1.70 30.61 23.91
N LEU A 721 -2.63 30.84 24.85
CA LEU A 721 -3.52 29.83 25.40
C LEU A 721 -4.97 30.15 25.04
N SER A 722 -5.62 29.26 24.30
CA SER A 722 -7.05 29.27 24.03
C SER A 722 -7.55 27.84 24.11
N GLN A 723 -8.45 27.55 25.05
CA GLN A 723 -8.94 26.20 25.32
C GLN A 723 -10.46 26.15 25.13
N ALA A 724 -10.97 25.01 24.67
CA ALA A 724 -12.40 24.77 24.64
C ALA A 724 -12.95 24.69 26.07
N HIS A 725 -14.16 25.21 26.31
CA HIS A 725 -14.85 24.99 27.57
C HIS A 725 -15.21 23.49 27.67
N LEU A 726 -14.49 22.75 28.50
CA LEU A 726 -14.90 21.45 29.00
C LEU A 726 -16.14 21.69 29.87
N LYS A 727 -17.31 21.25 29.40
CA LYS A 727 -18.57 21.27 30.16
C LYS A 727 -19.08 19.86 30.33
#